data_AF-A0A319CTM2-F1
#
_entry.id   AF-A0A319CTM2-F1
#
_cell.length_a   1.000
_cell.length_b   1.000
_cell.length_c   1.000
_cell.angle_alpha   90.00
_cell.angle_beta   90.00
_cell.angle_gamma   90.00
#
_symmetry.space_group_name_H-M   'P 1'
#
loop_
_entity.id
_entity.type
_entity.pdbx_description
1 polymer ?
#
loop_
_entity_poly.entity_id
_entity_poly.type
_entity_poly.pdbx_seq_one_letter_code
_entity_poly.pdbx_strand_id
1 'polypeptide(L)'
;MVRSIRSALLALALSHGALSGTIPFKRELDTEILRFRVPSRVTADSLHNVHLDFLDATFEGPISLVYGDCDTGTLRLDHACRRPASALSARRIRINPIRISAPITRRESIADVADMMGPWFDGVAYMQAKEPGQAAVSKAKNSSIAILGGGMSGLMTSRLLSSVGIHNWHIVESSERVGGRIRTRYLNHTRPDQYQYQEMGPMRFPVSITYADTNETLQIQDHRMVFQLADTLNQLNADTHPDLHINFIPFIENGPNVPASTGGVRLPNGRIPTVAQVAANASPSYTAPSSNASAVTTAEAQFESYTQSTNINTTRSIAQNMYRAHKAAVEDGFFHWSEAGYLRYALNYNANITDYIAGTTDYPIWDDFYEDVYFAATEWRTIDKGLESLPRAFYPHIANKTTFGRKVDGLIYNATTNKIAYTWRDHAFQLTPQKSEEYDYAVVAAPFSKVRLWDLPHYSSLLGRAISTLNYEQACKISIMYETRFWEHQEDPIFGGCGSVDIPGVGSVCYPSYNLNGTGPGVVLASYISGVQARSTAALSQEDYVALVQRSMVQIHGEIAEEQFTGIYNVQCWELDEHQAGAWTSPVVGQQELYLPAYYQTEFKTIFIGEHTSYTHAWIFSALDSAVRGTTQLLLDLGLVDEAKAVVEEWMGRWIKL
;
A
#
# COMPACT_ATOMS: atom_id res chain seq x y z
N MET A 1 22.39 32.34 -45.47
CA MET A 1 22.06 33.69 -45.00
C MET A 1 22.17 33.67 -43.47
N VAL A 2 23.26 34.19 -42.92
CA VAL A 2 23.57 34.17 -41.48
C VAL A 2 22.54 35.04 -40.76
N ARG A 3 21.61 34.44 -40.01
CA ARG A 3 20.65 35.19 -39.19
C ARG A 3 21.40 35.75 -37.98
N SER A 4 21.35 37.07 -37.87
CA SER A 4 21.90 37.90 -36.80
C SER A 4 21.52 37.41 -35.40
N ILE A 5 22.50 37.34 -34.51
CA ILE A 5 22.35 37.07 -33.07
C ILE A 5 21.44 38.15 -32.46
N ARG A 6 20.25 37.77 -32.00
CA ARG A 6 19.33 38.65 -31.27
C ARG A 6 19.66 38.60 -29.78
N SER A 7 20.15 39.71 -29.22
CA SER A 7 20.21 39.90 -27.77
C SER A 7 18.85 40.42 -27.29
N ALA A 8 18.12 39.62 -26.50
CA ALA A 8 16.89 40.06 -25.84
C ALA A 8 17.18 40.37 -24.37
N LEU A 9 16.70 41.52 -23.88
CA LEU A 9 16.78 41.87 -22.46
C LEU A 9 15.40 41.65 -21.83
N LEU A 10 15.31 40.73 -20.88
CA LEU A 10 14.12 40.49 -20.07
C LEU A 10 14.31 41.18 -18.72
N ALA A 11 13.32 41.95 -18.27
CA ALA A 11 13.37 42.64 -16.97
C ALA A 11 12.17 42.24 -16.11
N LEU A 12 12.43 41.93 -14.84
CA LEU A 12 11.43 41.73 -13.80
C LEU A 12 11.61 42.83 -12.75
N ALA A 13 10.58 43.66 -12.56
CA ALA A 13 10.57 44.70 -11.53
C ALA A 13 9.63 44.29 -10.39
N LEU A 14 10.12 44.36 -9.15
CA LEU A 14 9.37 44.04 -7.94
C LEU A 14 9.12 45.33 -7.14
N SER A 15 8.06 46.06 -7.47
CA SER A 15 7.63 47.24 -6.69
C SER A 15 6.13 47.17 -6.43
N HIS A 16 5.73 46.77 -5.22
CA HIS A 16 4.32 46.62 -4.76
C HIS A 16 3.39 45.76 -5.66
N GLY A 17 3.95 45.08 -6.66
CA GLY A 17 3.34 44.15 -7.61
C GLY A 17 4.41 43.69 -8.61
N ALA A 18 4.33 42.45 -9.09
CA ALA A 18 5.27 41.92 -10.08
C ALA A 18 4.81 42.29 -11.50
N LEU A 19 5.66 42.99 -12.26
CA LEU A 19 5.46 43.24 -13.69
C LEU A 19 6.62 42.58 -14.46
N SER A 20 6.31 41.64 -15.35
CA SER A 20 7.27 41.02 -16.27
C SER A 20 6.97 41.42 -17.71
N GLY A 21 7.98 41.83 -18.48
CA GLY A 21 7.84 42.09 -19.91
C GLY A 21 9.17 42.01 -20.66
N THR A 22 9.11 41.74 -21.95
CA THR A 22 10.22 41.93 -22.89
C THR A 22 10.42 43.43 -23.15
N ILE A 23 11.66 43.92 -23.16
CA ILE A 23 11.95 45.29 -23.62
C ILE A 23 12.31 45.20 -25.11
N PRO A 24 11.43 45.61 -26.06
CA PRO A 24 11.71 45.49 -27.47
C PRO A 24 12.77 46.49 -27.91
N PHE A 25 13.87 46.00 -28.48
CA PHE A 25 14.79 46.83 -29.27
C PHE A 25 14.35 46.77 -30.74
N LYS A 26 13.57 47.79 -31.14
CA LYS A 26 12.97 48.04 -32.47
C LYS A 26 11.75 47.19 -32.88
N ARG A 27 10.78 47.90 -33.46
CA ARG A 27 9.53 47.41 -34.08
C ARG A 27 9.81 46.34 -35.14
N GLU A 28 9.51 45.08 -34.83
CA GLU A 28 9.05 44.04 -35.76
C GLU A 28 8.64 42.79 -34.96
N LEU A 29 7.47 42.24 -35.28
CA LEU A 29 6.75 41.11 -34.62
C LEU A 29 7.52 40.30 -33.57
N ASP A 30 7.11 40.47 -32.31
CA ASP A 30 7.63 39.78 -31.12
C ASP A 30 7.32 38.27 -31.16
N THR A 31 8.38 37.47 -31.19
CA THR A 31 8.33 36.08 -30.70
C THR A 31 8.99 36.11 -29.33
N GLU A 32 8.19 35.94 -28.28
CA GLU A 32 8.69 35.88 -26.90
C GLU A 32 9.45 34.55 -26.74
N ILE A 33 10.78 34.60 -26.66
CA ILE A 33 11.64 33.39 -26.60
C ILE A 33 11.74 32.86 -25.16
N LEU A 34 11.67 33.76 -24.17
CA LEU A 34 11.80 33.48 -22.73
C LEU A 34 10.76 34.29 -21.95
N ARG A 35 10.18 33.71 -20.89
CA ARG A 35 9.22 34.39 -20.00
C ARG A 35 9.51 34.08 -18.54
N PHE A 36 9.38 35.08 -17.65
CA PHE A 36 9.37 34.80 -16.22
C PHE A 36 7.98 34.31 -15.79
N ARG A 37 7.93 33.15 -15.16
CA ARG A 37 6.75 32.66 -14.46
C ARG A 37 6.89 33.03 -12.99
N VAL A 38 6.04 33.96 -12.56
CA VAL A 38 6.08 34.57 -11.24
C VAL A 38 4.72 34.40 -10.57
N PRO A 39 4.65 33.97 -9.29
CA PRO A 39 3.40 33.95 -8.54
C PRO A 39 2.79 35.36 -8.45
N SER A 40 1.48 35.45 -8.26
CA SER A 40 0.73 36.71 -8.17
C SER A 40 1.22 37.65 -7.04
N ARG A 41 2.02 37.15 -6.10
CA ARG A 41 2.72 37.92 -5.07
C ARG A 41 4.13 37.35 -4.86
N VAL A 42 5.13 38.22 -4.92
CA VAL A 42 6.54 37.90 -4.56
C VAL A 42 6.96 38.81 -3.43
N THR A 43 7.44 38.23 -2.33
CA THR A 43 8.09 38.93 -1.23
C THR A 43 9.60 38.72 -1.32
N ALA A 44 10.39 39.48 -0.55
CA ALA A 44 11.85 39.31 -0.51
C ALA A 44 12.26 37.86 -0.13
N ASP A 45 11.44 37.19 0.68
CA ASP A 45 11.68 35.81 1.12
C ASP A 45 11.25 34.74 0.10
N SER A 46 10.50 35.12 -0.96
CA SER A 46 9.93 34.18 -1.94
C SER A 46 10.59 34.23 -3.32
N LEU A 47 11.79 34.82 -3.43
CA LEU A 47 12.56 34.94 -4.68
C LEU A 47 12.88 33.58 -5.34
N HIS A 48 12.93 32.50 -4.56
CA HIS A 48 13.17 31.13 -5.04
C HIS A 48 12.03 30.58 -5.93
N ASN A 49 10.88 31.26 -6.00
CA ASN A 49 9.71 30.85 -6.80
C ASN A 49 9.60 31.59 -8.14
N VAL A 50 10.66 32.31 -8.56
CA VAL A 50 10.73 32.94 -9.88
C VAL A 50 11.31 31.94 -10.87
N HIS A 51 10.49 31.44 -11.78
CA HIS A 51 10.90 30.48 -12.82
C HIS A 51 11.08 31.18 -14.16
N LEU A 52 11.92 30.61 -15.03
CA LEU A 52 12.17 31.11 -16.38
C LEU A 52 11.74 30.04 -17.38
N ASP A 53 10.68 30.33 -18.13
CA ASP A 53 10.11 29.45 -19.13
C ASP A 53 10.74 29.73 -20.49
N PHE A 54 11.12 28.68 -21.20
CA PHE A 54 11.58 28.74 -22.58
C PHE A 54 10.39 28.49 -23.49
N LEU A 55 9.97 29.52 -24.22
CA LEU A 55 8.81 29.46 -25.11
C LEU A 55 9.20 28.98 -26.53
N ASP A 56 10.49 29.03 -26.85
CA ASP A 56 11.07 28.40 -28.04
C ASP A 56 11.99 27.24 -27.62
N ALA A 57 11.57 26.01 -27.90
CA ALA A 57 12.29 24.79 -27.58
C ALA A 57 13.59 24.61 -28.39
N THR A 58 13.85 25.47 -29.39
CA THR A 58 15.05 25.43 -30.23
C THR A 58 16.11 26.46 -29.82
N PHE A 59 15.91 27.17 -28.72
CA PHE A 59 16.86 28.17 -28.24
C PHE A 59 18.20 27.55 -27.81
N GLU A 60 19.27 27.93 -28.50
CA GLU A 60 20.65 27.64 -28.11
C GLU A 60 21.43 28.96 -27.98
N GLY A 61 21.85 29.31 -26.76
CA GLY A 61 22.63 30.51 -26.51
C GLY A 61 22.96 30.74 -25.02
N PRO A 62 23.98 31.57 -24.71
CA PRO A 62 24.33 31.89 -23.33
C PRO A 62 23.26 32.78 -22.69
N ILE A 63 22.84 32.45 -21.47
CA ILE A 63 21.97 33.28 -20.64
C ILE A 63 22.81 33.96 -19.56
N SER A 64 22.61 35.26 -19.37
CA SER A 64 23.23 36.02 -18.28
C SER A 64 22.14 36.71 -17.48
N LEU A 65 21.97 36.29 -16.22
CA LEU A 65 21.06 36.93 -15.28
C LEU A 65 21.78 38.08 -14.59
N VAL A 66 21.16 39.27 -14.55
CA VAL A 66 21.68 40.45 -13.85
C VAL A 66 20.61 40.97 -12.92
N TYR A 67 20.95 41.20 -11.65
CA TYR A 67 20.05 41.79 -10.64
C TYR A 67 20.71 43.03 -10.00
N GLY A 68 19.91 43.96 -9.49
CA GLY A 68 20.36 45.16 -8.78
C GLY A 68 19.17 45.98 -8.26
N ASP A 69 19.42 46.84 -7.25
CA ASP A 69 18.42 47.74 -6.70
C ASP A 69 18.21 48.97 -7.58
N CYS A 70 16.94 49.34 -7.78
CA CYS A 70 16.54 50.61 -8.37
C CYS A 70 16.08 51.55 -7.25
N ASP A 71 16.87 52.59 -6.97
CA ASP A 71 16.55 53.58 -5.92
C ASP A 71 15.39 54.47 -6.39
N THR A 72 14.14 54.08 -6.11
CA THR A 72 12.94 54.82 -6.54
C THR A 72 12.51 55.83 -5.47
N GLY A 73 13.28 56.92 -5.34
CA GLY A 73 12.82 58.15 -4.70
C GLY A 73 12.21 59.10 -5.74
N THR A 74 10.94 59.47 -5.57
CA THR A 74 10.13 60.44 -6.34
C THR A 74 9.50 59.97 -7.67
N LEU A 75 8.20 59.67 -7.58
CA LEU A 75 7.26 59.57 -8.70
C LEU A 75 7.06 60.93 -9.40
N ARG A 76 7.51 61.04 -10.64
CA ARG A 76 6.80 61.82 -11.68
C ARG A 76 6.72 60.99 -12.95
N LEU A 77 5.49 60.84 -13.44
CA LEU A 77 5.18 60.24 -14.73
C LEU A 77 5.93 61.01 -15.84
N ASP A 78 6.39 60.24 -16.83
CA ASP A 78 7.16 60.67 -18.02
C ASP A 78 8.68 60.81 -17.80
N HIS A 79 9.41 59.69 -17.88
CA HIS A 79 10.62 59.61 -18.70
C HIS A 79 11.14 58.17 -18.88
N ALA A 80 11.38 57.81 -20.13
CA ALA A 80 12.13 56.63 -20.54
C ALA A 80 13.49 56.56 -19.83
N CYS A 81 13.90 55.35 -19.44
CA CYS A 81 15.24 55.03 -18.94
C CYS A 81 16.30 55.27 -20.04
N ARG A 82 16.63 56.54 -20.31
CA ARG A 82 17.84 56.93 -21.05
C ARG A 82 19.00 56.97 -20.07
N ARG A 83 20.07 56.27 -20.46
CA ARG A 83 21.39 56.22 -19.80
C ARG A 83 21.77 57.56 -19.15
N PRO A 84 22.12 57.58 -17.84
CA PRO A 84 23.04 58.56 -17.31
C PRO A 84 24.43 57.95 -17.14
N ALA A 85 25.41 58.63 -17.70
CA ALA A 85 26.80 58.48 -17.35
C ALA A 85 27.02 59.05 -15.95
N SER A 86 27.22 58.20 -14.94
CA SER A 86 28.16 58.37 -13.82
C SER A 86 27.88 57.34 -12.72
N ALA A 87 28.92 56.57 -12.39
CA ALA A 87 29.15 55.86 -11.12
C ALA A 87 27.98 55.08 -10.49
N LEU A 88 27.49 54.02 -11.15
CA LEU A 88 27.00 52.84 -10.43
C LEU A 88 28.18 51.89 -10.23
N SER A 89 28.57 51.63 -8.98
CA SER A 89 29.53 50.58 -8.66
C SER A 89 28.87 49.22 -8.89
N ALA A 90 28.80 48.80 -10.15
CA ALA A 90 28.40 47.45 -10.52
C ALA A 90 29.46 46.48 -9.98
N ARG A 91 29.20 45.84 -8.84
CA ARG A 91 29.89 44.60 -8.47
C ARG A 91 29.51 43.55 -9.51
N ARG A 92 30.29 43.48 -10.59
CA ARG A 92 30.27 42.33 -11.51
C ARG A 92 30.84 41.13 -10.78
N ILE A 93 29.99 40.36 -10.11
CA ILE A 93 30.32 38.97 -9.81
C ILE A 93 30.26 38.26 -11.16
N ARG A 94 31.41 37.96 -11.77
CA ARG A 94 31.47 36.99 -12.86
C ARG A 94 31.14 35.64 -12.25
N ILE A 95 29.88 35.21 -12.40
CA ILE A 95 29.55 33.80 -12.30
C ILE A 95 30.25 33.16 -13.51
N ASN A 96 31.24 32.30 -13.25
CA ASN A 96 31.83 31.48 -14.32
C ASN A 96 30.67 30.80 -15.07
N PRO A 97 30.71 30.69 -16.41
CA PRO A 97 29.66 30.00 -17.14
C PRO A 97 29.44 28.64 -16.48
N ILE A 98 28.24 28.43 -15.95
CA ILE A 98 27.82 27.12 -15.49
C ILE A 98 27.85 26.27 -16.76
N ARG A 99 28.89 25.46 -16.92
CA ARG A 99 28.86 24.38 -17.90
C ARG A 99 27.71 23.51 -17.44
N ILE A 100 26.59 23.57 -18.14
CA ILE A 100 25.58 22.51 -18.10
C ILE A 100 26.31 21.29 -18.67
N SER A 101 26.98 20.55 -17.79
CA SER A 101 27.89 19.46 -18.15
C SER A 101 27.16 18.18 -18.52
N ALA A 102 25.83 18.20 -18.48
CA ALA A 102 24.96 17.12 -18.90
C ALA A 102 23.72 17.73 -19.56
N PRO A 103 23.27 17.23 -20.71
CA PRO A 103 21.97 17.62 -21.26
C PRO A 103 20.91 17.42 -20.16
N ILE A 104 20.05 18.43 -19.99
CA ILE A 104 18.88 18.33 -19.11
C ILE A 104 17.91 17.40 -19.84
N THR A 105 18.07 16.10 -19.68
CA THR A 105 17.01 15.15 -20.05
C THR A 105 15.82 15.48 -19.15
N ARG A 106 14.66 15.77 -19.74
CA ARG A 106 13.42 15.98 -18.98
C ARG A 106 13.16 14.70 -18.21
N ARG A 107 13.29 14.74 -16.88
CA ARG A 107 12.87 13.64 -16.00
C ARG A 107 11.35 13.60 -16.08
N GLU A 108 10.81 12.48 -16.54
CA GLU A 108 9.36 12.26 -16.56
C GLU A 108 8.98 11.76 -15.17
N SER A 109 7.98 12.38 -14.54
CA SER A 109 7.45 11.92 -13.26
C SER A 109 6.30 10.96 -13.53
N ILE A 110 6.21 9.87 -12.77
CA ILE A 110 5.04 8.98 -12.83
C ILE A 110 3.74 9.76 -12.59
N ALA A 111 3.80 10.80 -11.75
CA ALA A 111 2.63 11.61 -11.42
C ALA A 111 2.10 12.44 -12.59
N ASP A 112 2.91 12.67 -13.62
CA ASP A 112 2.49 13.43 -14.80
C ASP A 112 1.79 12.54 -15.84
N VAL A 113 1.96 11.22 -15.75
CA VAL A 113 1.52 10.26 -16.78
C VAL A 113 0.54 9.21 -16.25
N ALA A 114 0.56 8.91 -14.96
CA ALA A 114 -0.29 7.90 -14.35
C ALA A 114 -1.73 8.37 -14.16
N ASP A 115 -2.68 7.50 -14.51
CA ASP A 115 -4.05 7.58 -13.99
C ASP A 115 -4.07 7.04 -12.55
N MET A 116 -3.88 7.92 -11.57
CA MET A 116 -3.70 7.56 -10.15
C MET A 116 -4.94 6.93 -9.49
N MET A 117 -6.11 7.07 -10.10
CA MET A 117 -7.36 6.42 -9.67
C MET A 117 -7.70 5.22 -10.54
N GLY A 118 -6.92 4.96 -11.59
CA GLY A 118 -7.19 3.93 -12.57
C GLY A 118 -5.96 3.11 -12.91
N PRO A 119 -5.88 2.57 -14.13
CA PRO A 119 -4.72 1.87 -14.65
C PRO A 119 -3.48 2.79 -14.75
N TRP A 120 -2.82 3.03 -13.62
CA TRP A 120 -1.70 3.97 -13.51
C TRP A 120 -0.54 3.63 -14.47
N PHE A 121 -0.41 2.36 -14.83
CA PHE A 121 0.63 1.82 -15.68
C PHE A 121 0.42 2.10 -17.18
N ASP A 122 -0.80 2.39 -17.64
CA ASP A 122 -1.09 2.66 -19.07
C ASP A 122 -0.24 3.83 -19.56
N GLY A 123 -0.20 4.92 -18.78
CA GLY A 123 0.63 6.08 -19.07
C GLY A 123 2.11 5.74 -19.24
N VAL A 124 2.62 4.76 -18.49
CA VAL A 124 4.01 4.31 -18.55
C VAL A 124 4.27 3.44 -19.78
N ALA A 125 3.37 2.50 -20.07
CA ALA A 125 3.49 1.59 -21.20
C ALA A 125 3.59 2.34 -22.54
N TYR A 126 2.85 3.44 -22.70
CA TYR A 126 2.78 4.23 -23.92
C TYR A 126 3.80 5.38 -24.02
N MET A 127 4.72 5.52 -23.06
CA MET A 127 5.73 6.58 -23.11
C MET A 127 6.68 6.41 -24.30
N GLN A 128 6.95 7.54 -24.99
CA GLN A 128 7.78 7.64 -26.19
C GLN A 128 9.18 8.24 -25.92
N ALA A 129 9.50 8.55 -24.66
CA ALA A 129 10.77 9.17 -24.31
C ALA A 129 11.97 8.29 -24.68
N LYS A 130 13.03 8.91 -25.21
CA LYS A 130 14.28 8.21 -25.52
C LYS A 130 15.14 8.13 -24.25
N GLU A 131 15.72 6.94 -24.01
CA GLU A 131 16.71 6.76 -22.96
C GLU A 131 17.84 7.79 -23.06
N PRO A 132 18.36 8.25 -21.90
CA PRO A 132 19.54 9.08 -21.88
C PRO A 132 20.77 8.29 -22.38
N GLY A 133 21.83 8.99 -22.79
CA GLY A 133 23.03 8.31 -23.30
C GLY A 133 23.64 7.33 -22.28
N GLN A 134 24.37 6.32 -22.76
CA GLN A 134 24.91 5.18 -21.98
C GLN A 134 25.62 5.59 -20.67
N ALA A 135 26.36 6.71 -20.66
CA ALA A 135 27.03 7.22 -19.46
C ALA A 135 26.04 7.69 -18.37
N ALA A 136 24.91 8.28 -18.76
CA ALA A 136 23.86 8.70 -17.85
C ALA A 136 23.08 7.48 -17.31
N VAL A 137 22.78 6.50 -18.15
CA VAL A 137 22.20 5.21 -17.72
C VAL A 137 23.11 4.52 -16.71
N SER A 138 24.41 4.42 -17.00
CA SER A 138 25.38 3.79 -16.09
C SER A 138 25.46 4.52 -14.75
N LYS A 139 25.39 5.86 -14.75
CA LYS A 139 25.35 6.66 -13.54
C LYS A 139 24.07 6.42 -12.73
N ALA A 140 22.91 6.40 -13.40
CA ALA A 140 21.62 6.13 -12.79
C ALA A 140 21.57 4.74 -12.14
N LYS A 141 22.11 3.71 -12.82
CA LYS A 141 22.15 2.34 -12.27
C LYS A 141 23.07 2.17 -11.06
N ASN A 142 24.00 3.12 -10.85
CA ASN A 142 24.87 3.14 -9.68
C ASN A 142 24.31 3.95 -8.50
N SER A 143 23.11 4.53 -8.63
CA SER A 143 22.45 5.26 -7.55
C SER A 143 22.25 4.39 -6.32
N SER A 144 22.58 4.96 -5.16
CA SER A 144 22.42 4.37 -3.84
C SER A 144 20.98 4.49 -3.36
N ILE A 145 20.36 3.38 -2.98
CA ILE A 145 18.94 3.32 -2.60
C ILE A 145 18.76 2.65 -1.23
N ALA A 146 18.18 3.37 -0.28
CA ALA A 146 17.75 2.76 0.99
C ALA A 146 16.34 2.18 0.81
N ILE A 147 16.12 0.93 1.22
CA ILE A 147 14.80 0.31 1.32
C ILE A 147 14.47 0.17 2.80
N LEU A 148 13.58 1.01 3.32
CA LEU A 148 13.24 1.06 4.74
C LEU A 148 12.03 0.19 5.03
N GLY A 149 12.28 -1.07 5.40
CA GLY A 149 11.29 -2.11 5.68
C GLY A 149 11.50 -3.36 4.80
N GLY A 150 11.73 -4.50 5.45
CA GLY A 150 11.86 -5.83 4.85
C GLY A 150 10.52 -6.57 4.68
N GLY A 151 9.41 -5.84 4.54
CA GLY A 151 8.11 -6.40 4.18
C GLY A 151 8.01 -6.79 2.70
N MET A 152 6.89 -7.37 2.27
CA MET A 152 6.73 -7.84 0.88
C MET A 152 6.96 -6.75 -0.17
N SER A 153 6.54 -5.50 0.08
CA SER A 153 6.79 -4.39 -0.84
C SER A 153 8.28 -4.07 -0.96
N GLY A 154 9.02 -3.99 0.16
CA GLY A 154 10.47 -3.76 0.15
C GLY A 154 11.27 -4.92 -0.46
N LEU A 155 10.89 -6.16 -0.17
CA LEU A 155 11.47 -7.36 -0.80
C LEU A 155 11.24 -7.33 -2.31
N MET A 156 10.02 -7.03 -2.75
CA MET A 156 9.70 -6.93 -4.17
C MET A 156 10.48 -5.81 -4.85
N THR A 157 10.60 -4.61 -4.24
CA THR A 157 11.44 -3.53 -4.77
C THR A 157 12.89 -3.95 -4.96
N SER A 158 13.49 -4.67 -4.01
CA SER A 158 14.87 -5.15 -4.15
C SER A 158 15.05 -6.08 -5.37
N ARG A 159 14.04 -6.92 -5.64
CA ARG A 159 14.02 -7.84 -6.78
C ARG A 159 13.85 -7.07 -8.09
N LEU A 160 12.93 -6.11 -8.14
CA LEU A 160 12.64 -5.28 -9.31
C LEU A 160 13.86 -4.44 -9.72
N LEU A 161 14.51 -3.78 -8.75
CA LEU A 161 15.75 -3.04 -9.00
C LEU A 161 16.85 -3.95 -9.54
N SER A 162 16.99 -5.15 -8.97
CA SER A 162 18.00 -6.11 -9.41
C SER A 162 17.73 -6.65 -10.81
N SER A 163 16.47 -6.84 -11.24
CA SER A 163 16.14 -7.27 -12.62
C SER A 163 16.62 -6.28 -13.68
N VAL A 164 16.69 -4.99 -13.34
CA VAL A 164 17.05 -3.93 -14.30
C VAL A 164 18.51 -3.45 -14.15
N GLY A 165 19.30 -4.18 -13.35
CA GLY A 165 20.74 -3.94 -13.18
C GLY A 165 21.09 -2.89 -12.13
N ILE A 166 20.15 -2.52 -11.25
CA ILE A 166 20.41 -1.64 -10.11
C ILE A 166 20.69 -2.50 -8.89
N HIS A 167 21.94 -2.44 -8.41
CA HIS A 167 22.40 -3.32 -7.33
C HIS A 167 22.87 -2.58 -6.07
N ASN A 168 23.01 -1.25 -6.12
CA ASN A 168 23.42 -0.43 -4.98
C ASN A 168 22.23 -0.05 -4.09
N TRP A 169 21.52 -1.06 -3.61
CA TRP A 169 20.42 -0.92 -2.67
C TRP A 169 20.72 -1.67 -1.37
N HIS A 170 20.14 -1.20 -0.27
CA HIS A 170 20.29 -1.82 1.05
C HIS A 170 18.95 -1.80 1.80
N ILE A 171 18.55 -2.94 2.39
CA ILE A 171 17.34 -3.07 3.19
C ILE A 171 17.68 -2.79 4.65
N VAL A 172 16.86 -1.96 5.30
CA VAL A 172 16.89 -1.72 6.75
C VAL A 172 15.59 -2.26 7.33
N GLU A 173 15.67 -3.27 8.18
CA GLU A 173 14.52 -3.94 8.78
C GLU A 173 14.56 -3.79 10.30
N SER A 174 13.43 -3.40 10.86
CA SER A 174 13.29 -3.11 12.29
C SER A 174 13.27 -4.35 13.17
N SER A 175 12.84 -5.49 12.63
CA SER A 175 12.77 -6.79 13.29
C SER A 175 13.95 -7.68 12.91
N GLU A 176 13.98 -8.90 13.47
CA GLU A 176 14.99 -9.92 13.17
C GLU A 176 14.60 -10.84 12.00
N ARG A 177 13.59 -10.45 11.20
CA ARG A 177 13.11 -11.25 10.06
C ARG A 177 12.56 -10.36 8.95
N VAL A 178 12.47 -10.93 7.76
CA VAL A 178 11.73 -10.33 6.64
C VAL A 178 10.28 -10.84 6.57
N GLY A 179 9.47 -10.22 5.72
CA GLY A 179 8.08 -10.61 5.42
C GLY A 179 7.01 -9.69 6.00
N GLY A 180 7.37 -8.73 6.85
CA GLY A 180 6.41 -7.76 7.40
C GLY A 180 5.27 -8.44 8.15
N ARG A 181 4.02 -8.25 7.71
CA ARG A 181 2.85 -8.90 8.32
C ARG A 181 2.65 -10.37 7.97
N ILE A 182 3.41 -10.92 7.01
CA ILE A 182 3.46 -12.38 6.82
C ILE A 182 4.11 -13.01 8.05
N ARG A 183 3.35 -13.82 8.78
CA ARG A 183 3.83 -14.49 9.99
C ARG A 183 3.15 -15.84 10.17
N THR A 184 3.93 -16.88 9.93
CA THR A 184 3.60 -18.26 10.29
C THR A 184 4.25 -18.56 11.65
N ARG A 185 3.52 -19.19 12.57
CA ARG A 185 4.08 -19.63 13.85
C ARG A 185 4.06 -21.15 13.93
N TYR A 186 5.25 -21.74 14.04
CA TYR A 186 5.45 -23.15 14.34
C TYR A 186 5.48 -23.33 15.85
N LEU A 187 4.53 -24.11 16.38
CA LEU A 187 4.38 -24.33 17.82
C LEU A 187 5.32 -25.47 18.26
N ASN A 188 5.59 -25.54 19.56
CA ASN A 188 6.43 -26.58 20.16
C ASN A 188 7.82 -26.73 19.52
N HIS A 189 8.41 -25.61 19.05
CA HIS A 189 9.71 -25.58 18.36
C HIS A 189 9.80 -26.55 17.16
N THR A 190 8.66 -26.84 16.54
CA THR A 190 8.62 -27.77 15.41
C THR A 190 9.17 -27.15 14.13
N ARG A 191 9.59 -28.04 13.24
CA ARG A 191 10.01 -27.69 11.90
C ARG A 191 8.81 -27.61 10.95
N PRO A 192 8.94 -26.92 9.80
CA PRO A 192 7.84 -26.77 8.85
C PRO A 192 7.27 -28.10 8.30
N ASP A 193 8.11 -29.14 8.15
CA ASP A 193 7.70 -30.49 7.70
C ASP A 193 6.82 -31.26 8.70
N GLN A 194 6.68 -30.75 9.93
CA GLN A 194 5.87 -31.37 10.98
C GLN A 194 4.43 -30.81 11.04
N TYR A 195 4.10 -29.78 10.25
CA TYR A 195 2.75 -29.24 10.11
C TYR A 195 2.06 -28.78 11.41
N GLN A 196 2.84 -28.46 12.44
CA GLN A 196 2.34 -27.94 13.72
C GLN A 196 2.45 -26.42 13.75
N TYR A 197 1.82 -25.75 12.78
CA TYR A 197 1.86 -24.31 12.63
C TYR A 197 0.48 -23.70 12.42
N GLN A 198 0.40 -22.38 12.55
CA GLN A 198 -0.74 -21.62 12.06
C GLN A 198 -0.31 -20.23 11.56
N GLU A 199 -1.10 -19.69 10.64
CA GLU A 199 -0.93 -18.35 10.09
C GLU A 199 -1.47 -17.27 11.04
N MET A 200 -0.55 -16.49 11.61
CA MET A 200 -0.86 -15.34 12.46
C MET A 200 -0.95 -14.03 11.67
N GLY A 201 -0.59 -14.06 10.38
CA GLY A 201 -0.77 -12.98 9.40
C GLY A 201 -1.80 -13.36 8.33
N PRO A 202 -1.60 -13.02 7.04
CA PRO A 202 -2.45 -13.49 5.94
C PRO A 202 -2.45 -15.03 5.87
N MET A 203 -3.49 -15.63 5.30
CA MET A 203 -3.69 -17.09 5.34
C MET A 203 -3.77 -17.76 3.97
N ARG A 204 -4.19 -17.02 2.94
CA ARG A 204 -4.65 -17.59 1.66
C ARG A 204 -4.74 -16.54 0.57
N PHE A 205 -4.98 -17.01 -0.66
CA PHE A 205 -5.10 -16.22 -1.88
C PHE A 205 -6.33 -16.69 -2.66
N PRO A 206 -7.23 -15.77 -3.07
CA PRO A 206 -8.33 -16.11 -3.97
C PRO A 206 -7.78 -16.38 -5.38
N VAL A 207 -8.39 -17.32 -6.11
CA VAL A 207 -7.96 -17.72 -7.46
C VAL A 207 -9.06 -17.47 -8.48
N SER A 208 -10.25 -18.01 -8.24
CA SER A 208 -11.37 -17.88 -9.15
C SER A 208 -12.72 -18.09 -8.47
N ILE A 209 -13.76 -17.56 -9.11
CA ILE A 209 -15.16 -17.65 -8.72
C ILE A 209 -15.87 -18.53 -9.75
N THR A 210 -16.48 -19.63 -9.33
CA THR A 210 -17.30 -20.49 -10.20
C THR A 210 -18.76 -20.41 -9.77
N TYR A 211 -19.62 -19.92 -10.66
CA TYR A 211 -21.05 -19.78 -10.40
C TYR A 211 -21.76 -21.12 -10.59
N ALA A 212 -22.48 -21.60 -9.57
CA ALA A 212 -23.10 -22.93 -9.60
C ALA A 212 -24.26 -23.05 -10.61
N ASP A 213 -24.95 -21.96 -10.90
CA ASP A 213 -26.12 -21.90 -11.79
C ASP A 213 -25.73 -21.86 -13.28
N THR A 214 -24.68 -21.12 -13.63
CA THR A 214 -24.21 -20.93 -15.01
C THR A 214 -22.99 -21.78 -15.36
N ASN A 215 -22.27 -22.28 -14.35
CA ASN A 215 -20.95 -22.93 -14.48
C ASN A 215 -19.87 -22.01 -15.10
N GLU A 216 -20.11 -20.68 -15.14
CA GLU A 216 -19.11 -19.69 -15.55
C GLU A 216 -18.02 -19.60 -14.47
N THR A 217 -16.75 -19.55 -14.89
CA THR A 217 -15.61 -19.35 -13.98
C THR A 217 -14.91 -18.04 -14.30
N LEU A 218 -14.91 -17.12 -13.34
CA LEU A 218 -14.19 -15.86 -13.39
C LEU A 218 -12.84 -16.00 -12.69
N GLN A 219 -11.78 -15.64 -13.39
CA GLN A 219 -10.42 -15.64 -12.85
C GLN A 219 -10.15 -14.29 -12.20
N ILE A 220 -9.69 -14.30 -10.94
CA ILE A 220 -9.27 -13.10 -10.21
C ILE A 220 -7.83 -12.79 -10.64
N GLN A 221 -7.65 -11.71 -11.41
CA GLN A 221 -6.43 -11.47 -12.18
C GLN A 221 -5.29 -10.84 -11.37
N ASP A 222 -5.62 -9.90 -10.49
CA ASP A 222 -4.67 -9.14 -9.69
C ASP A 222 -3.81 -10.04 -8.78
N HIS A 223 -4.42 -11.01 -8.10
CA HIS A 223 -3.73 -11.99 -7.26
C HIS A 223 -2.73 -12.88 -8.02
N ARG A 224 -2.79 -12.95 -9.36
CA ARG A 224 -1.83 -13.71 -10.16
C ARG A 224 -0.39 -13.21 -10.03
N MET A 225 -0.21 -11.94 -9.69
CA MET A 225 1.12 -11.39 -9.41
C MET A 225 1.83 -12.11 -8.25
N VAL A 226 1.08 -12.61 -7.26
CA VAL A 226 1.64 -13.39 -6.14
C VAL A 226 2.17 -14.72 -6.64
N PHE A 227 1.42 -15.42 -7.50
CA PHE A 227 1.84 -16.69 -8.09
C PHE A 227 3.05 -16.50 -9.02
N GLN A 228 3.05 -15.44 -9.85
CA GLN A 228 4.20 -15.06 -10.67
C GLN A 228 5.46 -14.82 -9.82
N LEU A 229 5.32 -14.12 -8.69
CA LEU A 229 6.45 -13.84 -7.81
C LEU A 229 7.04 -15.13 -7.27
N ALA A 230 6.20 -16.05 -6.79
CA ALA A 230 6.65 -17.35 -6.30
C ALA A 230 7.34 -18.16 -7.40
N ASP A 231 6.78 -18.21 -8.62
CA ASP A 231 7.41 -18.88 -9.76
C ASP A 231 8.78 -18.28 -10.08
N THR A 232 8.89 -16.95 -10.01
CA THR A 232 10.15 -16.24 -10.22
C THR A 232 11.20 -16.61 -9.17
N LEU A 233 10.82 -16.66 -7.90
CA LEU A 233 11.71 -17.04 -6.80
C LEU A 233 12.10 -18.52 -6.86
N ASN A 234 11.17 -19.40 -7.24
CA ASN A 234 11.44 -20.82 -7.47
C ASN A 234 12.48 -21.00 -8.58
N GLN A 235 12.36 -20.26 -9.69
CA GLN A 235 13.35 -20.29 -10.78
C GLN A 235 14.73 -19.78 -10.33
N LEU A 236 14.78 -18.69 -9.55
CA LEU A 236 16.03 -18.11 -9.05
C LEU A 236 16.76 -19.02 -8.06
N ASN A 237 16.02 -19.84 -7.30
CA ASN A 237 16.55 -20.73 -6.28
C ASN A 237 16.71 -22.18 -6.74
N ALA A 238 16.25 -22.54 -7.94
CA ALA A 238 16.16 -23.93 -8.41
C ALA A 238 17.48 -24.71 -8.27
N ASP A 239 18.60 -24.08 -8.63
CA ASP A 239 19.91 -24.74 -8.66
C ASP A 239 20.70 -24.62 -7.35
N THR A 240 20.40 -23.62 -6.51
CA THR A 240 21.22 -23.24 -5.35
C THR A 240 20.54 -23.47 -4.00
N HIS A 241 19.21 -23.31 -3.93
CA HIS A 241 18.39 -23.40 -2.72
C HIS A 241 17.05 -24.09 -2.99
N PRO A 242 17.04 -25.35 -3.47
CA PRO A 242 15.80 -26.08 -3.76
C PRO A 242 14.93 -26.32 -2.52
N ASP A 243 15.51 -26.22 -1.32
CA ASP A 243 14.80 -26.27 -0.04
C ASP A 243 13.88 -25.06 0.21
N LEU A 244 14.10 -23.95 -0.50
CA LEU A 244 13.27 -22.74 -0.44
C LEU A 244 12.12 -22.73 -1.45
N HIS A 245 11.87 -23.85 -2.14
CA HIS A 245 10.80 -23.94 -3.13
C HIS A 245 9.43 -23.66 -2.51
N ILE A 246 8.74 -22.66 -3.06
CA ILE A 246 7.39 -22.25 -2.67
C ILE A 246 6.41 -23.17 -3.39
N ASN A 247 5.61 -23.90 -2.60
CA ASN A 247 4.59 -24.81 -3.11
C ASN A 247 3.20 -24.36 -2.71
N PHE A 248 2.37 -23.95 -3.67
CA PHE A 248 0.97 -23.64 -3.40
C PHE A 248 0.14 -24.92 -3.30
N ILE A 249 -0.73 -24.95 -2.29
CA ILE A 249 -1.69 -26.03 -2.06
C ILE A 249 -3.10 -25.44 -1.97
N PRO A 250 -4.16 -26.23 -2.22
CA PRO A 250 -5.53 -25.78 -2.03
C PRO A 250 -5.78 -25.28 -0.60
N PHE A 251 -6.58 -24.23 -0.45
CA PHE A 251 -7.13 -23.79 0.83
C PHE A 251 -8.63 -24.06 0.83
N ILE A 252 -9.14 -24.67 1.90
CA ILE A 252 -10.56 -24.93 2.09
C ILE A 252 -11.13 -23.75 2.90
N GLU A 253 -11.86 -22.87 2.21
CA GLU A 253 -12.47 -21.69 2.84
C GLU A 253 -13.70 -22.04 3.65
N ASN A 254 -14.59 -22.83 3.05
CA ASN A 254 -15.88 -23.18 3.62
C ASN A 254 -15.94 -24.69 3.89
N GLY A 255 -16.49 -25.06 5.04
CA GLY A 255 -16.73 -26.46 5.41
C GLY A 255 -18.10 -26.62 6.08
N PRO A 256 -18.85 -27.72 5.83
CA PRO A 256 -20.20 -27.88 6.36
C PRO A 256 -20.24 -28.04 7.88
N ASN A 257 -19.18 -28.59 8.48
CA ASN A 257 -19.14 -28.95 9.90
C ASN A 257 -18.39 -27.92 10.77
N VAL A 258 -17.96 -26.80 10.20
CA VAL A 258 -17.37 -25.70 10.98
C VAL A 258 -18.45 -25.07 11.89
N PRO A 259 -18.08 -24.46 13.04
CA PRO A 259 -19.05 -23.83 13.91
C PRO A 259 -19.76 -22.66 13.23
N ALA A 260 -21.02 -22.45 13.60
CA ALA A 260 -21.83 -21.32 13.15
C ALA A 260 -22.20 -20.41 14.32
N SER A 261 -22.21 -19.10 14.08
CA SER A 261 -22.79 -18.11 14.99
C SER A 261 -24.31 -18.24 14.97
N THR A 262 -24.94 -18.43 16.14
CA THR A 262 -26.37 -18.78 16.25
C THR A 262 -27.14 -17.89 17.22
N GLY A 263 -26.55 -16.78 17.66
CA GLY A 263 -27.19 -15.81 18.56
C GLY A 263 -27.56 -16.39 19.93
N GLY A 264 -26.74 -17.31 20.44
CA GLY A 264 -26.86 -17.98 21.72
C GLY A 264 -27.59 -19.32 21.68
N VAL A 265 -28.11 -19.73 20.51
CA VAL A 265 -28.80 -21.03 20.40
C VAL A 265 -27.78 -22.16 20.37
N ARG A 266 -28.04 -23.22 21.15
CA ARG A 266 -27.17 -24.39 21.29
C ARG A 266 -27.93 -25.66 20.96
N LEU A 267 -27.20 -26.70 20.57
CA LEU A 267 -27.74 -28.05 20.42
C LEU A 267 -28.23 -28.58 21.79
N PRO A 268 -29.07 -29.64 21.84
CA PRO A 268 -29.53 -30.21 23.11
C PRO A 268 -28.41 -30.68 24.05
N ASN A 269 -27.25 -31.02 23.49
CA ASN A 269 -26.05 -31.37 24.24
C ASN A 269 -25.21 -30.16 24.68
N GLY A 270 -25.70 -28.93 24.47
CA GLY A 270 -25.04 -27.68 24.83
C GLY A 270 -23.99 -27.18 23.83
N ARG A 271 -23.65 -27.95 22.78
CA ARG A 271 -22.63 -27.55 21.78
C ARG A 271 -23.12 -26.44 20.84
N ILE A 272 -22.17 -25.72 20.26
CA ILE A 272 -22.43 -24.80 19.15
C ILE A 272 -22.84 -25.60 17.90
N PRO A 273 -23.92 -25.21 17.20
CA PRO A 273 -24.32 -25.83 15.95
C PRO A 273 -23.30 -25.63 14.82
N THR A 274 -23.26 -26.58 13.87
CA THR A 274 -22.46 -26.43 12.65
C THR A 274 -23.22 -25.66 11.56
N VAL A 275 -22.49 -25.16 10.56
CA VAL A 275 -23.09 -24.49 9.39
C VAL A 275 -24.15 -25.38 8.70
N ALA A 276 -23.86 -26.67 8.49
CA ALA A 276 -24.80 -27.61 7.87
C ALA A 276 -26.04 -27.86 8.74
N GLN A 277 -25.89 -27.91 10.07
CA GLN A 277 -27.03 -28.08 10.98
C GLN A 277 -27.96 -26.87 10.95
N VAL A 278 -27.40 -25.65 10.90
CA VAL A 278 -28.18 -24.41 10.73
C VAL A 278 -28.85 -24.35 9.35
N ALA A 279 -28.16 -24.81 8.28
CA ALA A 279 -28.73 -24.85 6.94
C ALA A 279 -29.90 -25.86 6.81
N ALA A 280 -29.81 -27.01 7.51
CA ALA A 280 -30.84 -28.05 7.47
C ALA A 280 -32.13 -27.68 8.22
N ASN A 281 -32.01 -26.86 9.25
CA ASN A 281 -33.14 -26.32 10.02
C ASN A 281 -32.71 -24.96 10.56
N ALA A 282 -33.42 -23.88 10.23
CA ALA A 282 -33.09 -22.52 10.68
C ALA A 282 -33.53 -22.22 12.14
N SER A 283 -34.23 -23.16 12.79
CA SER A 283 -34.62 -23.05 14.21
C SER A 283 -33.45 -22.87 15.23
N PRO A 284 -32.21 -23.31 14.98
CA PRO A 284 -31.07 -23.13 15.85
C PRO A 284 -30.24 -21.88 15.49
N SER A 285 -30.86 -20.80 15.00
CA SER A 285 -30.24 -19.47 14.92
C SER A 285 -31.20 -18.40 15.43
N TYR A 286 -30.72 -17.53 16.31
CA TYR A 286 -31.42 -16.34 16.74
C TYR A 286 -30.75 -15.10 16.16
N THR A 287 -31.52 -14.30 15.44
CA THR A 287 -31.15 -12.93 15.09
C THR A 287 -32.19 -12.02 15.73
N ALA A 288 -31.75 -11.02 16.49
CA ALA A 288 -32.66 -10.06 17.07
C ALA A 288 -33.46 -9.39 15.94
N PRO A 289 -34.81 -9.34 16.01
CA PRO A 289 -35.60 -8.78 14.94
C PRO A 289 -35.34 -7.28 14.82
N SER A 290 -35.33 -6.76 13.60
CA SER A 290 -35.24 -5.33 13.39
C SER A 290 -36.50 -4.62 13.91
N SER A 291 -36.35 -3.35 14.28
CA SER A 291 -37.50 -2.53 14.71
C SER A 291 -38.56 -2.32 13.61
N ASN A 292 -38.18 -2.52 12.34
CA ASN A 292 -39.07 -2.46 11.19
C ASN A 292 -38.49 -3.28 10.02
N ALA A 293 -38.94 -4.53 9.88
CA ALA A 293 -38.43 -5.46 8.87
C ALA A 293 -38.65 -4.97 7.43
N SER A 294 -39.80 -4.34 7.15
CA SER A 294 -40.10 -3.81 5.82
C SER A 294 -39.15 -2.68 5.42
N ALA A 295 -38.82 -1.79 6.37
CA ALA A 295 -37.85 -0.74 6.14
C ALA A 295 -36.44 -1.29 5.90
N VAL A 296 -36.05 -2.37 6.60
CA VAL A 296 -34.77 -3.05 6.37
C VAL A 296 -34.69 -3.60 4.95
N THR A 297 -35.65 -4.43 4.54
CA THR A 297 -35.66 -5.02 3.19
C THR A 297 -35.70 -3.96 2.09
N THR A 298 -36.42 -2.86 2.31
CA THR A 298 -36.46 -1.75 1.35
C THR A 298 -35.11 -1.03 1.28
N ALA A 299 -34.45 -0.80 2.41
CA ALA A 299 -33.15 -0.14 2.48
C ALA A 299 -32.06 -0.97 1.80
N GLU A 300 -32.00 -2.28 2.09
CA GLU A 300 -31.08 -3.23 1.45
C GLU A 300 -31.27 -3.24 -0.07
N ALA A 301 -32.51 -3.36 -0.55
CA ALA A 301 -32.80 -3.35 -1.99
C ALA A 301 -32.45 -2.01 -2.67
N GLN A 302 -32.61 -0.87 -1.96
CA GLN A 302 -32.22 0.43 -2.49
C GLN A 302 -30.70 0.60 -2.52
N PHE A 303 -29.98 0.11 -1.51
CA PHE A 303 -28.52 0.09 -1.50
C PHE A 303 -27.99 -0.80 -2.62
N GLU A 304 -28.48 -2.03 -2.74
CA GLU A 304 -28.15 -2.96 -3.83
C GLU A 304 -28.45 -2.34 -5.20
N SER A 305 -29.56 -1.61 -5.35
CA SER A 305 -29.87 -0.90 -6.60
C SER A 305 -28.88 0.23 -6.91
N TYR A 306 -28.32 0.90 -5.91
CA TYR A 306 -27.30 1.93 -6.11
C TYR A 306 -25.95 1.30 -6.48
N THR A 307 -25.55 0.26 -5.76
CA THR A 307 -24.21 -0.30 -5.85
C THR A 307 -24.08 -1.38 -6.94
N GLN A 308 -25.18 -2.02 -7.33
CA GLN A 308 -25.21 -3.16 -8.25
C GLN A 308 -24.30 -4.32 -7.79
N SER A 309 -24.16 -4.51 -6.47
CA SER A 309 -23.23 -5.47 -5.86
C SER A 309 -23.52 -6.92 -6.23
N THR A 310 -24.78 -7.28 -6.44
CA THR A 310 -25.20 -8.65 -6.83
C THR A 310 -25.10 -8.91 -8.33
N ASN A 311 -24.78 -7.89 -9.13
CA ASN A 311 -24.66 -8.03 -10.58
C ASN A 311 -23.34 -8.71 -10.94
N ILE A 312 -23.41 -9.88 -11.57
CA ILE A 312 -22.23 -10.63 -12.04
C ILE A 312 -21.27 -9.80 -12.90
N ASN A 313 -21.78 -8.79 -13.64
CA ASN A 313 -20.91 -7.91 -14.43
C ASN A 313 -20.02 -7.02 -13.56
N THR A 314 -20.49 -6.62 -12.38
CA THR A 314 -19.72 -5.88 -11.37
C THR A 314 -18.62 -6.78 -10.79
N THR A 315 -18.95 -7.99 -10.37
CA THR A 315 -17.94 -8.98 -9.93
C THR A 315 -16.91 -9.25 -11.04
N ARG A 316 -17.38 -9.39 -12.29
CA ARG A 316 -16.52 -9.63 -13.45
C ARG A 316 -15.57 -8.45 -13.72
N SER A 317 -16.03 -7.21 -13.59
CA SER A 317 -15.17 -6.04 -13.85
C SER A 317 -14.03 -5.95 -12.84
N ILE A 318 -14.31 -6.13 -11.55
CA ILE A 318 -13.31 -6.15 -10.47
C ILE A 318 -12.34 -7.32 -10.65
N ALA A 319 -12.86 -8.55 -10.80
CA ALA A 319 -12.03 -9.75 -10.94
C ALA A 319 -11.10 -9.70 -12.16
N GLN A 320 -11.55 -9.10 -13.28
CA GLN A 320 -10.76 -9.01 -14.51
C GLN A 320 -9.80 -7.82 -14.53
N ASN A 321 -10.18 -6.68 -13.96
CA ASN A 321 -9.36 -5.47 -13.95
C ASN A 321 -9.73 -4.54 -12.78
N MET A 322 -9.16 -4.85 -11.61
CA MET A 322 -9.24 -4.07 -10.38
C MET A 322 -9.03 -2.55 -10.58
N TYR A 323 -8.08 -2.16 -11.44
CA TYR A 323 -7.70 -0.77 -11.65
C TYR A 323 -8.79 0.02 -12.37
N ARG A 324 -9.40 -0.57 -13.40
CA ARG A 324 -10.55 0.06 -14.09
C ARG A 324 -11.79 0.08 -13.20
N ALA A 325 -11.99 -0.96 -12.41
CA ALA A 325 -13.10 -1.02 -11.46
C ALA A 325 -12.94 0.02 -10.34
N HIS A 326 -11.74 0.23 -9.81
CA HIS A 326 -11.45 1.28 -8.83
C HIS A 326 -11.76 2.66 -9.41
N LYS A 327 -11.33 2.94 -10.66
CA LYS A 327 -11.67 4.20 -11.33
C LYS A 327 -13.17 4.42 -11.45
N ALA A 328 -13.90 3.40 -11.91
CA ALA A 328 -15.35 3.46 -12.01
C ALA A 328 -15.99 3.72 -10.63
N ALA A 329 -15.51 3.06 -9.58
CA ALA A 329 -16.00 3.28 -8.21
C ALA A 329 -15.77 4.71 -7.70
N VAL A 330 -14.64 5.35 -8.06
CA VAL A 330 -14.42 6.78 -7.80
C VAL A 330 -15.45 7.63 -8.55
N GLU A 331 -15.63 7.39 -9.85
CA GLU A 331 -16.57 8.14 -10.70
C GLU A 331 -18.04 7.95 -10.26
N ASP A 332 -18.40 6.78 -9.76
CA ASP A 332 -19.73 6.42 -9.25
C ASP A 332 -19.98 6.88 -7.80
N GLY A 333 -18.96 7.46 -7.15
CA GLY A 333 -19.04 8.07 -5.82
C GLY A 333 -18.96 7.09 -4.65
N PHE A 334 -18.43 5.88 -4.85
CA PHE A 334 -18.32 4.85 -3.80
C PHE A 334 -17.30 5.21 -2.70
N PHE A 335 -16.47 6.22 -2.92
CA PHE A 335 -15.57 6.77 -1.91
C PHE A 335 -16.18 7.91 -1.07
N HIS A 336 -17.33 8.42 -1.48
CA HIS A 336 -18.02 9.53 -0.80
C HIS A 336 -18.93 9.05 0.34
N TRP A 337 -19.21 7.75 0.41
CA TRP A 337 -20.14 7.16 1.36
C TRP A 337 -19.60 5.85 1.91
N SER A 338 -19.86 5.61 3.20
CA SER A 338 -20.01 4.25 3.71
C SER A 338 -21.43 3.78 3.46
N GLU A 339 -21.69 2.48 3.52
CA GLU A 339 -23.07 1.97 3.44
C GLU A 339 -23.96 2.66 4.50
N ALA A 340 -23.51 2.71 5.75
CA ALA A 340 -24.22 3.40 6.83
C ALA A 340 -24.46 4.89 6.52
N GLY A 341 -23.45 5.58 5.99
CA GLY A 341 -23.57 6.99 5.59
C GLY A 341 -24.59 7.19 4.45
N TYR A 342 -24.58 6.32 3.44
CA TYR A 342 -25.52 6.37 2.32
C TYR A 342 -26.96 6.14 2.78
N LEU A 343 -27.20 5.06 3.54
CA LEU A 343 -28.51 4.74 4.10
C LEU A 343 -29.04 5.89 4.98
N ARG A 344 -28.19 6.44 5.86
CA ARG A 344 -28.59 7.47 6.82
C ARG A 344 -28.88 8.81 6.16
N TYR A 345 -28.01 9.26 5.26
CA TYR A 345 -28.00 10.65 4.79
C TYR A 345 -28.48 10.81 3.35
N ALA A 346 -28.19 9.86 2.46
CA ALA A 346 -28.67 9.91 1.08
C ALA A 346 -30.10 9.36 0.96
N LEU A 347 -30.39 8.22 1.61
CA LEU A 347 -31.71 7.59 1.61
C LEU A 347 -32.60 7.99 2.80
N ASN A 348 -32.06 8.74 3.76
CA ASN A 348 -32.79 9.30 4.91
C ASN A 348 -33.44 8.24 5.82
N TYR A 349 -32.87 7.04 5.91
CA TYR A 349 -33.25 6.06 6.92
C TYR A 349 -32.89 6.55 8.33
N ASN A 350 -33.61 6.07 9.35
CA ASN A 350 -33.29 6.42 10.73
C ASN A 350 -32.05 5.67 11.23
N ALA A 351 -31.43 6.17 12.30
CA ALA A 351 -30.18 5.62 12.82
C ALA A 351 -30.29 4.14 13.25
N ASN A 352 -31.44 3.72 13.79
CA ASN A 352 -31.62 2.34 14.26
C ASN A 352 -31.72 1.34 13.10
N ILE A 353 -32.40 1.71 12.01
CA ILE A 353 -32.46 0.87 10.79
C ILE A 353 -31.11 0.86 10.08
N THR A 354 -30.43 2.00 10.04
CA THR A 354 -29.07 2.10 9.45
C THR A 354 -28.09 1.19 10.19
N ASP A 355 -28.02 1.31 11.53
CA ASP A 355 -27.13 0.50 12.37
C ASP A 355 -27.45 -0.99 12.29
N TYR A 356 -28.73 -1.34 12.20
CA TYR A 356 -29.14 -2.74 12.04
C TYR A 356 -28.62 -3.38 10.75
N ILE A 357 -28.53 -2.62 9.65
CA ILE A 357 -28.10 -3.13 8.33
C ILE A 357 -26.58 -3.07 8.21
N ALA A 358 -26.03 -1.87 8.38
CA ALA A 358 -24.65 -1.54 8.02
C ALA A 358 -23.75 -1.25 9.23
N GLY A 359 -24.30 -1.32 10.44
CA GLY A 359 -23.62 -0.88 11.65
C GLY A 359 -23.28 0.61 11.63
N THR A 360 -22.13 0.95 12.22
CA THR A 360 -21.62 2.32 12.34
C THR A 360 -20.26 2.51 11.66
N THR A 361 -19.86 1.60 10.79
CA THR A 361 -18.59 1.71 10.07
C THR A 361 -18.60 2.89 9.11
N ASP A 362 -17.44 3.52 8.96
CA ASP A 362 -17.21 4.68 8.10
C ASP A 362 -16.19 4.36 7.00
N TYR A 363 -16.10 3.10 6.59
CA TYR A 363 -15.31 2.67 5.44
C TYR A 363 -16.05 2.96 4.12
N PRO A 364 -15.35 3.34 3.05
CA PRO A 364 -15.99 3.59 1.76
C PRO A 364 -16.62 2.30 1.22
N ILE A 365 -17.73 2.41 0.49
CA ILE A 365 -18.41 1.28 -0.18
C ILE A 365 -17.44 0.43 -1.03
N TRP A 366 -16.39 1.07 -1.57
CA TRP A 366 -15.33 0.37 -2.30
C TRP A 366 -14.69 -0.77 -1.51
N ASP A 367 -14.50 -0.61 -0.20
CA ASP A 367 -13.84 -1.61 0.65
C ASP A 367 -14.63 -2.92 0.67
N ASP A 368 -15.94 -2.83 0.95
CA ASP A 368 -16.85 -3.97 0.90
C ASP A 368 -16.90 -4.59 -0.50
N PHE A 369 -16.83 -3.77 -1.55
CA PHE A 369 -16.92 -4.22 -2.94
C PHE A 369 -15.79 -5.15 -3.39
N TYR A 370 -14.53 -4.75 -3.18
CA TYR A 370 -13.44 -5.62 -3.62
C TYR A 370 -13.30 -6.85 -2.70
N GLU A 371 -13.59 -6.69 -1.41
CA GLU A 371 -13.57 -7.82 -0.47
C GLU A 371 -14.66 -8.83 -0.82
N ASP A 372 -15.89 -8.41 -1.12
CA ASP A 372 -16.97 -9.31 -1.56
C ASP A 372 -16.57 -10.13 -2.79
N VAL A 373 -15.87 -9.52 -3.75
CA VAL A 373 -15.37 -10.23 -4.94
C VAL A 373 -14.30 -11.25 -4.59
N TYR A 374 -13.35 -10.90 -3.71
CA TYR A 374 -12.33 -11.84 -3.28
C TYR A 374 -12.91 -12.99 -2.45
N PHE A 375 -13.82 -12.68 -1.52
CA PHE A 375 -14.48 -13.66 -0.65
C PHE A 375 -15.53 -14.52 -1.38
N ALA A 376 -16.02 -14.08 -2.55
CA ALA A 376 -16.82 -14.90 -3.46
C ALA A 376 -16.02 -16.01 -4.15
N ALA A 377 -14.68 -16.05 -4.03
CA ALA A 377 -13.86 -17.07 -4.65
C ALA A 377 -14.26 -18.49 -4.21
N THR A 378 -14.34 -19.39 -5.18
CA THR A 378 -14.63 -20.82 -4.97
C THR A 378 -13.37 -21.67 -5.05
N GLU A 379 -12.29 -21.16 -5.65
CA GLU A 379 -10.94 -21.73 -5.58
C GLU A 379 -10.03 -20.78 -4.78
N TRP A 380 -9.37 -21.34 -3.76
CA TRP A 380 -8.40 -20.66 -2.92
C TRP A 380 -7.10 -21.46 -2.85
N ARG A 381 -5.98 -20.76 -2.65
CA ARG A 381 -4.67 -21.36 -2.40
C ARG A 381 -4.02 -20.82 -1.14
N THR A 382 -3.19 -21.64 -0.52
CA THR A 382 -2.25 -21.26 0.55
C THR A 382 -0.87 -21.83 0.21
N ILE A 383 0.13 -21.59 1.06
CA ILE A 383 1.49 -22.10 0.82
C ILE A 383 1.77 -23.24 1.80
N ASP A 384 2.19 -24.38 1.26
CA ASP A 384 2.59 -25.55 2.02
C ASP A 384 3.69 -25.19 3.02
N LYS A 385 3.56 -25.70 4.25
CA LYS A 385 4.50 -25.45 5.36
C LYS A 385 4.61 -23.98 5.80
N GLY A 386 3.69 -23.13 5.37
CA GLY A 386 3.46 -21.78 5.89
C GLY A 386 3.74 -20.68 4.88
N LEU A 387 2.94 -19.60 4.92
CA LEU A 387 3.09 -18.44 4.06
C LEU A 387 4.42 -17.72 4.23
N GLU A 388 5.09 -17.87 5.38
CA GLU A 388 6.45 -17.36 5.59
C GLU A 388 7.49 -17.97 4.63
N SER A 389 7.17 -19.07 3.94
CA SER A 389 8.02 -19.61 2.87
C SER A 389 8.22 -18.62 1.72
N LEU A 390 7.22 -17.78 1.42
CA LEU A 390 7.31 -16.75 0.37
C LEU A 390 8.39 -15.69 0.66
N PRO A 391 8.35 -14.94 1.78
CA PRO A 391 9.42 -13.99 2.11
C PRO A 391 10.76 -14.69 2.39
N ARG A 392 10.77 -15.93 2.90
CA ARG A 392 12.00 -16.70 3.14
C ARG A 392 12.76 -17.00 1.85
N ALA A 393 12.07 -17.24 0.74
CA ALA A 393 12.69 -17.48 -0.56
C ALA A 393 13.48 -16.28 -1.11
N PHE A 394 13.30 -15.07 -0.56
CA PHE A 394 14.14 -13.91 -0.90
C PHE A 394 15.51 -13.95 -0.20
N TYR A 395 15.66 -14.69 0.90
CA TYR A 395 16.82 -14.57 1.79
C TYR A 395 18.17 -14.72 1.07
N PRO A 396 18.39 -15.71 0.17
CA PRO A 396 19.66 -15.82 -0.57
C PRO A 396 20.02 -14.59 -1.40
N HIS A 397 19.01 -13.83 -1.84
CA HIS A 397 19.18 -12.68 -2.73
C HIS A 397 19.40 -11.36 -1.98
N ILE A 398 19.14 -11.33 -0.66
CA ILE A 398 19.19 -10.11 0.16
C ILE A 398 20.10 -10.21 1.38
N ALA A 399 20.61 -11.40 1.73
CA ALA A 399 21.32 -11.64 3.00
C ALA A 399 22.51 -10.69 3.22
N ASN A 400 23.27 -10.38 2.16
CA ASN A 400 24.43 -9.49 2.23
C ASN A 400 24.08 -8.00 2.06
N LYS A 401 22.80 -7.66 1.99
CA LYS A 401 22.28 -6.31 1.71
C LYS A 401 21.12 -5.94 2.64
N THR A 402 21.05 -6.57 3.81
CA THR A 402 20.00 -6.34 4.79
C THR A 402 20.62 -6.10 6.16
N THR A 403 20.17 -5.06 6.86
CA THR A 403 20.43 -4.86 8.29
C THR A 403 19.15 -5.12 9.08
N PHE A 404 19.18 -6.13 9.95
CA PHE A 404 18.09 -6.45 10.88
C PHE A 404 18.20 -5.67 12.19
N GLY A 405 17.11 -5.64 12.97
CA GLY A 405 17.06 -5.03 14.30
C GLY A 405 17.21 -3.50 14.31
N ARG A 406 17.13 -2.83 13.16
CA ARG A 406 17.37 -1.39 13.05
C ARG A 406 16.07 -0.62 12.94
N LYS A 407 15.67 -0.02 14.06
CA LYS A 407 14.51 0.87 14.15
C LYS A 407 14.88 2.26 13.63
N VAL A 408 14.37 2.59 12.43
CA VAL A 408 14.45 3.95 11.88
C VAL A 408 13.62 4.90 12.75
N ASP A 409 14.16 6.07 13.06
CA ASP A 409 13.49 7.11 13.84
C ASP A 409 13.28 8.43 13.08
N GLY A 410 13.78 8.53 11.85
CA GLY A 410 13.70 9.76 11.07
C GLY A 410 14.28 9.68 9.66
N LEU A 411 13.98 10.72 8.89
CA LEU A 411 14.48 10.99 7.55
C LEU A 411 14.98 12.43 7.48
N ILE A 412 16.19 12.64 6.97
CA ILE A 412 16.81 13.96 6.81
C ILE A 412 17.18 14.17 5.35
N TYR A 413 16.56 15.16 4.72
CA TYR A 413 16.92 15.58 3.36
C TYR A 413 18.00 16.66 3.39
N ASN A 414 19.06 16.43 2.62
CA ASN A 414 20.15 17.38 2.47
C ASN A 414 20.06 18.06 1.10
N ALA A 415 19.63 19.32 1.10
CA ALA A 415 19.50 20.12 -0.12
C ALA A 415 20.84 20.40 -0.82
N THR A 416 21.96 20.33 -0.10
CA THR A 416 23.30 20.59 -0.66
C THR A 416 23.80 19.40 -1.48
N THR A 417 23.60 18.19 -0.97
CA THR A 417 23.98 16.94 -1.66
C THR A 417 22.87 16.41 -2.56
N ASN A 418 21.63 16.90 -2.39
CA ASN A 418 20.41 16.41 -3.03
C ASN A 418 20.15 14.92 -2.74
N LYS A 419 20.36 14.53 -1.48
CA LYS A 419 20.26 13.16 -0.99
C LYS A 419 19.40 13.09 0.27
N ILE A 420 18.99 11.88 0.63
CA ILE A 420 18.21 11.57 1.82
C ILE A 420 18.97 10.62 2.73
N ALA A 421 18.93 10.87 4.03
CA ALA A 421 19.51 9.98 5.02
C ALA A 421 18.43 9.47 5.98
N TYR A 422 18.46 8.17 6.31
CA TYR A 422 17.67 7.65 7.42
C TYR A 422 18.47 7.76 8.72
N THR A 423 17.78 7.97 9.84
CA THR A 423 18.39 8.05 11.17
C THR A 423 17.94 6.91 12.07
N TRP A 424 18.77 6.58 13.05
CA TRP A 424 18.42 5.64 14.10
C TRP A 424 19.17 5.92 15.41
N ARG A 425 18.73 5.24 16.47
CA ARG A 425 19.39 5.22 17.78
C ARG A 425 19.89 3.81 18.08
N ASP A 426 21.09 3.71 18.64
CA ASP A 426 21.60 2.42 19.13
C ASP A 426 20.92 2.06 20.48
N HIS A 427 20.40 3.05 21.22
CA HIS A 427 19.70 2.86 22.49
C HIS A 427 18.43 3.72 22.60
N ALA A 428 17.32 3.14 23.11
CA ALA A 428 16.01 3.79 23.15
C ALA A 428 15.97 5.12 23.92
N PHE A 429 16.78 5.27 24.99
CA PHE A 429 16.83 6.49 25.81
C PHE A 429 17.84 7.53 25.32
N GLN A 430 18.47 7.29 24.18
CA GLN A 430 19.40 8.23 23.60
C GLN A 430 18.66 9.49 23.13
N LEU A 431 19.12 10.68 23.52
CA LEU A 431 18.42 11.95 23.23
C LEU A 431 18.52 12.40 21.77
N THR A 432 19.66 12.20 21.13
CA THR A 432 19.87 12.55 19.71
C THR A 432 20.17 11.30 18.89
N PRO A 433 19.64 11.15 17.66
CA PRO A 433 20.04 10.05 16.78
C PRO A 433 21.56 10.08 16.58
N GLN A 434 22.22 8.95 16.76
CA GLN A 434 23.69 8.91 16.73
C GLN A 434 24.24 8.89 15.31
N LYS A 435 23.47 8.29 14.39
CA LYS A 435 23.97 7.86 13.10
C LYS A 435 22.92 8.11 12.03
N SER A 436 23.42 8.43 10.85
CA SER A 436 22.66 8.50 9.63
C SER A 436 23.49 7.87 8.51
N GLU A 437 22.81 7.30 7.54
CA GLU A 437 23.42 6.83 6.29
C GLU A 437 22.70 7.52 5.13
N GLU A 438 23.47 8.14 4.24
CA GLU A 438 22.95 8.98 3.15
C GLU A 438 22.90 8.20 1.83
N TYR A 439 21.76 8.31 1.13
CA TYR A 439 21.44 7.62 -0.11
C TYR A 439 20.89 8.61 -1.15
N ASP A 440 20.97 8.26 -2.42
CA ASP A 440 20.37 9.08 -3.49
C ASP A 440 18.84 9.08 -3.40
N TYR A 441 18.24 7.96 -2.98
CA TYR A 441 16.81 7.79 -2.74
C TYR A 441 16.52 6.89 -1.53
N ALA A 442 15.37 7.11 -0.89
CA ALA A 442 14.79 6.24 0.13
C ALA A 442 13.43 5.74 -0.34
N VAL A 443 13.28 4.42 -0.44
CA VAL A 443 12.01 3.75 -0.66
C VAL A 443 11.52 3.23 0.68
N VAL A 444 10.45 3.85 1.20
CA VAL A 444 9.92 3.57 2.54
C VAL A 444 8.79 2.56 2.42
N ALA A 445 9.07 1.33 2.85
CA ALA A 445 8.12 0.22 2.90
C ALA A 445 7.45 0.04 4.27
N ALA A 446 7.92 0.77 5.29
CA ALA A 446 7.30 0.79 6.61
C ALA A 446 5.89 1.40 6.56
N PRO A 447 4.92 0.86 7.32
CA PRO A 447 3.55 1.37 7.34
C PRO A 447 3.47 2.76 7.99
N PHE A 448 2.49 3.56 7.58
CA PHE A 448 2.26 4.90 8.13
C PHE A 448 1.96 4.93 9.63
N SER A 449 1.44 3.84 10.20
CA SER A 449 1.31 3.65 11.65
C SER A 449 2.65 3.73 12.39
N LYS A 450 3.78 3.45 11.71
CA LYS A 450 5.14 3.62 12.24
C LYS A 450 5.81 4.89 11.73
N VAL A 451 5.69 5.19 10.44
CA VAL A 451 6.31 6.37 9.84
C VAL A 451 5.82 7.67 10.49
N ARG A 452 4.56 7.75 10.96
CA ARG A 452 4.05 8.93 11.67
C ARG A 452 4.72 9.23 13.00
N LEU A 453 5.54 8.31 13.51
CA LEU A 453 6.34 8.48 14.73
C LEU A 453 7.77 8.95 14.44
N TRP A 454 8.15 9.07 13.17
CA TRP A 454 9.49 9.48 12.75
C TRP A 454 9.62 11.00 12.73
N ASP A 455 10.85 11.49 12.91
CA ASP A 455 11.22 12.88 12.58
C ASP A 455 11.41 13.00 11.07
N LEU A 456 10.52 13.74 10.39
CA LEU A 456 10.40 13.73 8.93
C LEU A 456 10.69 15.11 8.33
N PRO A 457 11.15 15.18 7.06
CA PRO A 457 11.12 16.40 6.30
C PRO A 457 9.70 16.98 6.24
N HIS A 458 9.59 18.29 6.05
CA HIS A 458 8.30 18.94 5.86
C HIS A 458 7.72 18.63 4.47
N TYR A 459 7.15 17.43 4.32
CA TYR A 459 6.39 17.00 3.15
C TYR A 459 5.20 17.94 2.86
N SER A 460 4.66 17.84 1.65
CA SER A 460 3.45 18.54 1.25
C SER A 460 2.31 18.30 2.26
N SER A 461 1.41 19.28 2.40
CA SER A 461 0.27 19.18 3.32
C SER A 461 -0.55 17.90 3.09
N LEU A 462 -0.70 17.47 1.83
CA LEU A 462 -1.45 16.27 1.51
C LEU A 462 -0.74 15.01 2.01
N LEU A 463 0.54 14.84 1.68
CA LEU A 463 1.33 13.69 2.12
C LEU A 463 1.53 13.66 3.64
N GLY A 464 1.78 14.80 4.26
CA GLY A 464 1.90 14.92 5.72
C GLY A 464 0.61 14.53 6.45
N ARG A 465 -0.57 14.89 5.92
CA ARG A 465 -1.86 14.44 6.46
C ARG A 465 -2.09 12.94 6.22
N ALA A 466 -1.71 12.42 5.05
CA ALA A 466 -1.81 10.98 4.79
C ALA A 466 -0.99 10.17 5.80
N ILE A 467 0.28 10.52 5.99
CA ILE A 467 1.18 9.87 6.97
C ILE A 467 0.56 9.89 8.38
N SER A 468 0.11 11.06 8.82
CA SER A 468 -0.37 11.26 10.19
C SER A 468 -1.76 10.71 10.49
N THR A 469 -2.66 10.60 9.48
CA THR A 469 -4.09 10.32 9.73
C THR A 469 -4.67 9.11 9.00
N LEU A 470 -3.97 8.50 8.04
CA LEU A 470 -4.47 7.31 7.34
C LEU A 470 -4.84 6.23 8.37
N ASN A 471 -6.06 5.71 8.27
CA ASN A 471 -6.60 4.78 9.26
C ASN A 471 -6.09 3.34 9.03
N TYR A 472 -5.91 2.62 10.14
CA TYR A 472 -5.50 1.22 10.17
C TYR A 472 -6.46 0.44 11.05
N GLU A 473 -6.82 -0.76 10.61
CA GLU A 473 -7.58 -1.71 11.40
C GLU A 473 -6.70 -2.65 12.21
N GLN A 474 -7.34 -3.32 13.16
CA GLN A 474 -6.72 -4.28 14.05
C GLN A 474 -7.31 -5.66 13.96
N ALA A 475 -6.46 -6.62 14.33
CA ALA A 475 -6.84 -8.00 14.49
C ALA A 475 -5.99 -8.68 15.56
N CYS A 476 -6.63 -9.65 16.22
CA CYS A 476 -5.99 -10.62 17.09
C CYS A 476 -6.25 -12.03 16.57
N LYS A 477 -5.22 -12.87 16.64
CA LYS A 477 -5.26 -14.28 16.32
C LYS A 477 -4.73 -15.12 17.46
N ILE A 478 -5.39 -16.23 17.75
CA ILE A 478 -4.93 -17.24 18.70
C ILE A 478 -4.87 -18.59 18.01
N SER A 479 -3.70 -19.21 18.07
CA SER A 479 -3.50 -20.60 17.65
C SER A 479 -3.33 -21.49 18.89
N ILE A 480 -4.00 -22.64 18.88
CA ILE A 480 -3.98 -23.63 19.97
C ILE A 480 -3.55 -24.98 19.39
N MET A 481 -2.63 -25.65 20.09
CA MET A 481 -2.14 -26.97 19.72
C MET A 481 -2.83 -28.06 20.54
N TYR A 482 -3.27 -29.10 19.83
CA TYR A 482 -3.87 -30.30 20.39
C TYR A 482 -3.00 -31.54 20.12
N GLU A 483 -3.11 -32.55 20.98
CA GLU A 483 -2.35 -33.80 20.87
C GLU A 483 -2.62 -34.56 19.57
N THR A 484 -3.87 -34.50 19.10
CA THR A 484 -4.31 -35.09 17.84
C THR A 484 -5.21 -34.13 17.09
N ARG A 485 -5.46 -34.42 15.81
CA ARG A 485 -6.43 -33.72 14.97
C ARG A 485 -7.86 -34.23 15.21
N PHE A 486 -8.28 -34.30 16.47
CA PHE A 486 -9.52 -34.97 16.86
C PHE A 486 -10.75 -34.44 16.09
N TRP A 487 -10.76 -33.16 15.68
CA TRP A 487 -11.84 -32.54 14.89
C TRP A 487 -12.06 -33.22 13.52
N GLU A 488 -11.08 -33.92 12.96
CA GLU A 488 -11.20 -34.71 11.72
C GLU A 488 -11.84 -36.09 11.94
N HIS A 489 -12.02 -36.51 13.21
CA HIS A 489 -12.41 -37.86 13.58
C HIS A 489 -13.66 -37.92 14.49
N GLN A 490 -14.32 -36.78 14.72
CA GLN A 490 -15.62 -36.75 15.38
C GLN A 490 -16.74 -37.20 14.42
N GLU A 491 -17.96 -37.36 14.96
CA GLU A 491 -19.17 -37.71 14.17
C GLU A 491 -19.43 -36.73 13.01
N ASP A 492 -19.21 -35.44 13.28
CA ASP A 492 -19.26 -34.35 12.30
C ASP A 492 -17.81 -33.89 11.99
N PRO A 493 -17.07 -34.59 11.10
CA PRO A 493 -15.65 -34.31 10.90
C PRO A 493 -15.42 -32.98 10.17
N ILE A 494 -14.37 -32.26 10.54
CA ILE A 494 -13.99 -30.96 9.97
C ILE A 494 -12.66 -31.10 9.22
N PHE A 495 -12.69 -30.89 7.90
CA PHE A 495 -11.50 -30.88 7.04
C PHE A 495 -11.28 -29.49 6.46
N GLY A 496 -10.44 -28.68 7.12
CA GLY A 496 -10.29 -27.26 6.78
C GLY A 496 -11.55 -26.43 7.04
N GLY A 497 -11.59 -25.21 6.49
CA GLY A 497 -12.71 -24.28 6.62
C GLY A 497 -12.58 -23.32 7.81
N CYS A 498 -13.26 -22.18 7.68
CA CYS A 498 -13.43 -21.19 8.73
C CYS A 498 -14.90 -21.09 9.13
N GLY A 499 -15.19 -21.29 10.42
CA GLY A 499 -16.50 -21.03 11.02
C GLY A 499 -16.51 -19.76 11.84
N SER A 500 -17.69 -19.33 12.28
CA SER A 500 -17.88 -18.22 13.20
C SER A 500 -18.55 -18.70 14.48
N VAL A 501 -18.32 -17.98 15.57
CA VAL A 501 -19.03 -18.21 16.83
C VAL A 501 -19.60 -16.91 17.38
N ASP A 502 -20.68 -17.03 18.14
CA ASP A 502 -21.35 -15.95 18.87
C ASP A 502 -20.79 -15.76 20.29
N ILE A 503 -19.63 -16.35 20.59
CA ILE A 503 -18.95 -16.18 21.88
C ILE A 503 -18.13 -14.88 21.84
N PRO A 504 -18.39 -13.92 22.76
CA PRO A 504 -17.65 -12.67 22.79
C PRO A 504 -16.14 -12.88 22.88
N GLY A 505 -15.39 -12.18 22.02
CA GLY A 505 -13.92 -12.22 22.01
C GLY A 505 -13.30 -13.34 21.18
N VAL A 506 -14.07 -14.23 20.55
CA VAL A 506 -13.51 -15.33 19.73
C VAL A 506 -13.48 -15.00 18.23
N GLY A 507 -14.59 -14.47 17.68
CA GLY A 507 -14.70 -14.23 16.25
C GLY A 507 -14.81 -15.52 15.44
N SER A 508 -13.85 -15.76 14.55
CA SER A 508 -13.79 -16.94 13.69
C SER A 508 -12.88 -18.04 14.23
N VAL A 509 -13.21 -19.30 13.91
CA VAL A 509 -12.39 -20.49 14.18
C VAL A 509 -12.05 -21.15 12.86
N CYS A 510 -10.76 -21.25 12.52
CA CYS A 510 -10.30 -21.82 11.26
C CYS A 510 -9.43 -23.06 11.46
N TYR A 511 -9.74 -24.10 10.70
CA TYR A 511 -9.05 -25.38 10.74
C TYR A 511 -8.01 -25.48 9.61
N PRO A 512 -6.88 -26.15 9.82
CA PRO A 512 -5.85 -26.28 8.80
C PRO A 512 -6.36 -26.96 7.52
N SER A 513 -6.03 -26.38 6.37
CA SER A 513 -6.25 -26.99 5.05
C SER A 513 -5.08 -27.89 4.60
N TYR A 514 -4.12 -28.14 5.50
CA TYR A 514 -2.91 -28.93 5.27
C TYR A 514 -2.81 -30.07 6.27
N ASN A 515 -2.05 -31.09 5.89
CA ASN A 515 -1.87 -32.32 6.66
C ASN A 515 -3.21 -32.96 7.09
N LEU A 516 -4.19 -32.96 6.17
CA LEU A 516 -5.51 -33.56 6.38
C LEU A 516 -5.37 -35.08 6.60
N ASN A 517 -6.14 -35.64 7.52
CA ASN A 517 -6.04 -37.01 8.01
C ASN A 517 -4.70 -37.35 8.70
N GLY A 518 -3.95 -36.33 9.15
CA GLY A 518 -2.74 -36.53 9.93
C GLY A 518 -3.05 -37.10 11.31
N THR A 519 -2.27 -38.06 11.79
CA THR A 519 -2.50 -38.72 13.09
C THR A 519 -1.77 -38.07 14.26
N GLY A 520 -0.90 -37.10 13.99
CA GLY A 520 -0.12 -36.39 15.01
C GLY A 520 -0.79 -35.12 15.53
N PRO A 521 -0.06 -34.32 16.32
CA PRO A 521 -0.56 -33.05 16.82
C PRO A 521 -0.97 -32.10 15.70
N GLY A 522 -1.99 -31.28 15.97
CA GLY A 522 -2.47 -30.25 15.05
C GLY A 522 -2.67 -28.92 15.75
N VAL A 523 -2.62 -27.85 14.96
CA VAL A 523 -2.78 -26.48 15.45
C VAL A 523 -4.01 -25.85 14.80
N VAL A 524 -4.98 -25.42 15.59
CA VAL A 524 -6.20 -24.73 15.12
C VAL A 524 -6.02 -23.24 15.31
N LEU A 525 -6.47 -22.43 14.35
CA LEU A 525 -6.67 -20.99 14.59
C LEU A 525 -7.98 -20.85 15.38
N ALA A 526 -7.86 -20.97 16.70
CA ALA A 526 -8.99 -21.05 17.61
C ALA A 526 -9.70 -19.71 17.81
N SER A 527 -9.07 -18.60 17.42
CA SER A 527 -9.71 -17.29 17.34
C SER A 527 -9.05 -16.44 16.26
N TYR A 528 -9.88 -15.80 15.45
CA TYR A 528 -9.52 -14.68 14.59
C TYR A 528 -10.60 -13.61 14.72
N ILE A 529 -10.23 -12.49 15.31
CA ILE A 529 -11.13 -11.38 15.60
C ILE A 529 -10.51 -10.06 15.14
N SER A 530 -11.33 -9.15 14.63
CA SER A 530 -10.90 -7.86 14.10
C SER A 530 -11.70 -6.69 14.72
N GLY A 531 -11.25 -5.48 14.40
CA GLY A 531 -11.93 -4.23 14.73
C GLY A 531 -12.11 -3.94 16.19
N VAL A 532 -13.26 -3.35 16.53
CA VAL A 532 -13.59 -2.90 17.89
C VAL A 532 -13.46 -4.02 18.91
N GLN A 533 -13.82 -5.26 18.52
CA GLN A 533 -13.69 -6.41 19.39
C GLN A 533 -12.21 -6.80 19.60
N ALA A 534 -11.39 -6.78 18.54
CA ALA A 534 -9.95 -7.03 18.65
C ALA A 534 -9.24 -6.04 19.58
N ARG A 535 -9.66 -4.77 19.60
CA ARG A 535 -9.15 -3.77 20.54
C ARG A 535 -9.43 -4.17 21.99
N SER A 536 -10.62 -4.71 22.26
CA SER A 536 -11.00 -5.16 23.60
C SER A 536 -10.22 -6.41 24.03
N THR A 537 -10.07 -7.38 23.13
CA THR A 537 -9.32 -8.62 23.42
C THR A 537 -7.82 -8.38 23.54
N ALA A 538 -7.26 -7.42 22.79
CA ALA A 538 -5.85 -7.05 22.90
C ALA A 538 -5.47 -6.50 24.28
N ALA A 539 -6.43 -5.97 25.04
CA ALA A 539 -6.19 -5.46 26.39
C ALA A 539 -6.15 -6.56 27.47
N LEU A 540 -6.58 -7.78 27.14
CA LEU A 540 -6.53 -8.91 28.07
C LEU A 540 -5.09 -9.40 28.26
N SER A 541 -4.83 -10.06 29.39
CA SER A 541 -3.63 -10.87 29.52
C SER A 541 -3.67 -12.02 28.49
N GLN A 542 -2.49 -12.47 28.03
CA GLN A 542 -2.45 -13.59 27.07
C GLN A 542 -3.11 -14.85 27.65
N GLU A 543 -2.91 -15.12 28.94
CA GLU A 543 -3.48 -16.29 29.62
C GLU A 543 -5.01 -16.21 29.70
N ASP A 544 -5.58 -15.06 30.10
CA ASP A 544 -7.04 -14.89 30.17
C ASP A 544 -7.68 -15.02 28.79
N TYR A 545 -7.04 -14.46 27.76
CA TYR A 545 -7.56 -14.51 26.40
C TYR A 545 -7.53 -15.95 25.86
N VAL A 546 -6.42 -16.67 26.06
CA VAL A 546 -6.32 -18.09 25.67
C VAL A 546 -7.29 -18.95 26.46
N ALA A 547 -7.45 -18.72 27.77
CA ALA A 547 -8.41 -19.45 28.59
C ALA A 547 -9.86 -19.21 28.12
N LEU A 548 -10.20 -17.99 27.70
CA LEU A 548 -11.48 -17.68 27.07
C LEU A 548 -11.66 -18.50 25.79
N VAL A 549 -10.69 -18.47 24.89
CA VAL A 549 -10.77 -19.21 23.61
C VAL A 549 -10.82 -20.72 23.85
N GLN A 550 -10.07 -21.26 24.80
CA GLN A 550 -10.09 -22.68 25.12
C GLN A 550 -11.45 -23.13 25.66
N ARG A 551 -12.10 -22.34 26.54
CA ARG A 551 -13.49 -22.63 26.96
C ARG A 551 -14.47 -22.62 25.78
N SER A 552 -14.23 -21.76 24.79
CA SER A 552 -15.01 -21.73 23.56
C SER A 552 -14.79 -22.98 22.70
N MET A 553 -13.55 -23.48 22.62
CA MET A 553 -13.25 -24.74 21.92
C MET A 553 -13.95 -25.94 22.56
N VAL A 554 -14.10 -25.96 23.89
CA VAL A 554 -14.92 -26.96 24.60
C VAL A 554 -16.41 -26.81 24.25
N GLN A 555 -16.94 -25.59 24.10
CA GLN A 555 -18.32 -25.39 23.64
C GLN A 555 -18.53 -25.85 22.19
N ILE A 556 -17.50 -25.80 21.34
CA ILE A 556 -17.57 -26.26 19.95
C ILE A 556 -17.50 -27.79 19.90
N HIS A 557 -16.49 -28.38 20.54
CA HIS A 557 -16.12 -29.79 20.32
C HIS A 557 -16.50 -30.74 21.46
N GLY A 558 -16.88 -30.22 22.63
CA GLY A 558 -17.07 -30.99 23.87
C GLY A 558 -15.78 -31.16 24.68
N GLU A 559 -15.84 -32.02 25.71
CA GLU A 559 -14.75 -32.28 26.67
C GLU A 559 -13.44 -32.73 25.99
N ILE A 560 -13.51 -33.36 24.81
CA ILE A 560 -12.33 -33.78 24.06
C ILE A 560 -11.35 -32.63 23.75
N ALA A 561 -11.85 -31.41 23.58
CA ALA A 561 -10.98 -30.24 23.39
C ALA A 561 -10.19 -29.90 24.67
N GLU A 562 -10.75 -30.13 25.85
CA GLU A 562 -10.01 -29.98 27.10
C GLU A 562 -9.00 -31.12 27.26
N GLU A 563 -9.43 -32.37 27.03
CA GLU A 563 -8.59 -33.57 27.17
C GLU A 563 -7.36 -33.54 26.25
N GLN A 564 -7.52 -33.03 25.02
CA GLN A 564 -6.47 -33.00 24.01
C GLN A 564 -5.61 -31.73 24.05
N PHE A 565 -5.93 -30.74 24.91
CA PHE A 565 -5.20 -29.48 24.94
C PHE A 565 -3.81 -29.65 25.53
N THR A 566 -2.79 -29.35 24.72
CA THR A 566 -1.38 -29.53 25.11
C THR A 566 -0.85 -28.46 26.07
N GLY A 567 -1.63 -27.39 26.31
CA GLY A 567 -1.15 -26.18 26.96
C GLY A 567 -0.33 -25.24 26.05
N ILE A 568 -0.04 -25.64 24.81
CA ILE A 568 0.78 -24.86 23.87
C ILE A 568 -0.11 -24.01 22.97
N TYR A 569 0.20 -22.71 22.89
CA TYR A 569 -0.54 -21.73 22.11
C TYR A 569 0.35 -20.60 21.60
N ASN A 570 -0.17 -19.79 20.68
CA ASN A 570 0.41 -18.50 20.33
C ASN A 570 -0.68 -17.44 20.14
N VAL A 571 -0.43 -16.24 20.66
CA VAL A 571 -1.30 -15.06 20.50
C VAL A 571 -0.56 -14.01 19.67
N GLN A 572 -1.24 -13.45 18.67
CA GLN A 572 -0.75 -12.30 17.91
C GLN A 572 -1.85 -11.26 17.79
N CYS A 573 -1.68 -10.12 18.45
CA CYS A 573 -2.49 -8.92 18.25
C CYS A 573 -1.66 -7.88 17.52
N TRP A 574 -2.13 -7.42 16.36
CA TRP A 574 -1.36 -6.55 15.47
C TRP A 574 -1.30 -5.09 15.93
N GLU A 575 -2.26 -4.64 16.75
CA GLU A 575 -2.24 -3.31 17.41
C GLU A 575 -1.01 -3.18 18.31
N LEU A 576 -0.65 -4.27 18.99
CA LEU A 576 0.46 -4.32 19.93
C LEU A 576 1.78 -4.74 19.28
N ASP A 577 1.80 -4.98 17.96
CA ASP A 577 3.03 -5.33 17.27
C ASP A 577 3.96 -4.11 17.17
N GLU A 578 5.16 -4.25 17.75
CA GLU A 578 6.11 -3.14 17.85
C GLU A 578 6.64 -2.66 16.49
N HIS A 579 6.53 -3.47 15.43
CA HIS A 579 7.02 -3.18 14.09
C HIS A 579 5.91 -2.79 13.09
N GLN A 580 4.64 -3.08 13.41
CA GLN A 580 3.51 -2.81 12.51
C GLN A 580 2.45 -1.85 13.09
N ALA A 581 2.09 -1.94 14.38
CA ALA A 581 1.03 -1.13 15.02
C ALA A 581 -0.27 -1.03 14.18
N GLY A 582 -0.78 -2.17 13.75
CA GLY A 582 -1.84 -2.25 12.74
C GLY A 582 -1.86 -3.61 12.05
N ALA A 583 -3.06 -4.16 11.85
CA ALA A 583 -3.25 -5.38 11.06
C ALA A 583 -3.26 -5.08 9.56
N TRP A 584 -4.01 -4.06 9.13
CA TRP A 584 -4.02 -3.55 7.75
C TRP A 584 -4.51 -2.12 7.69
N THR A 585 -4.25 -1.46 6.56
CA THR A 585 -4.84 -0.15 6.27
C THR A 585 -6.30 -0.32 5.96
N SER A 586 -7.16 0.52 6.52
CA SER A 586 -8.59 0.54 6.22
C SER A 586 -9.01 2.00 6.19
N PRO A 587 -8.84 2.69 5.04
CA PRO A 587 -9.10 4.12 4.95
C PRO A 587 -10.57 4.40 5.25
N VAL A 588 -10.85 5.43 6.06
CA VAL A 588 -12.22 5.90 6.23
C VAL A 588 -12.67 6.70 5.00
N VAL A 589 -13.98 6.92 4.85
CA VAL A 589 -14.61 7.65 3.74
C VAL A 589 -13.80 8.90 3.34
N GLY A 590 -13.50 9.00 2.04
CA GLY A 590 -12.71 10.07 1.44
C GLY A 590 -11.19 10.00 1.62
N GLN A 591 -10.63 9.20 2.54
CA GLN A 591 -9.18 9.18 2.75
C GLN A 591 -8.41 8.65 1.53
N GLN A 592 -8.86 7.52 0.96
CA GLN A 592 -8.14 6.90 -0.16
C GLN A 592 -8.14 7.80 -1.41
N GLU A 593 -9.32 8.25 -1.85
CA GLU A 593 -9.47 9.18 -2.97
C GLU A 593 -8.63 10.46 -2.77
N LEU A 594 -8.60 10.99 -1.54
CA LEU A 594 -7.83 12.19 -1.22
C LEU A 594 -6.31 11.96 -1.23
N TYR A 595 -5.85 10.84 -0.67
CA TYR A 595 -4.42 10.63 -0.40
C TYR A 595 -3.67 9.85 -1.47
N LEU A 596 -4.33 9.00 -2.26
CA LEU A 596 -3.69 8.25 -3.35
C LEU A 596 -2.79 9.13 -4.24
N PRO A 597 -3.21 10.34 -4.70
CA PRO A 597 -2.37 11.16 -5.56
C PRO A 597 -1.04 11.59 -4.94
N ALA A 598 -0.99 11.73 -3.62
CA ALA A 598 0.24 12.09 -2.91
C ALA A 598 1.30 10.98 -2.98
N TYR A 599 0.88 9.72 -3.08
CA TYR A 599 1.81 8.58 -3.06
C TYR A 599 2.61 8.47 -4.36
N TYR A 600 2.10 9.03 -5.46
CA TYR A 600 2.76 9.07 -6.77
C TYR A 600 3.79 10.19 -6.90
N GLN A 601 3.91 11.06 -5.90
CA GLN A 601 4.89 12.15 -5.89
C GLN A 601 6.17 11.71 -5.18
N THR A 602 7.32 11.94 -5.79
CA THR A 602 8.61 11.82 -5.08
C THR A 602 8.92 13.14 -4.40
N GLU A 603 8.85 13.15 -3.07
CA GLU A 603 9.19 14.31 -2.28
C GLU A 603 10.49 14.07 -1.51
N PHE A 604 11.42 15.01 -1.56
CA PHE A 604 12.70 14.93 -0.82
C PHE A 604 13.45 13.60 -1.01
N LYS A 605 13.44 13.06 -2.24
CA LYS A 605 14.04 11.75 -2.59
C LYS A 605 13.42 10.55 -1.87
N THR A 606 12.21 10.71 -1.36
CA THR A 606 11.46 9.68 -0.63
C THR A 606 10.30 9.18 -1.49
N ILE A 607 10.13 7.86 -1.55
CA ILE A 607 9.03 7.17 -2.22
C ILE A 607 8.40 6.23 -1.20
N PHE A 608 7.11 6.38 -0.93
CA PHE A 608 6.39 5.49 -0.01
C PHE A 608 5.75 4.34 -0.75
N ILE A 609 5.91 3.11 -0.24
CA ILE A 609 5.34 1.87 -0.78
C ILE A 609 4.80 0.98 0.34
N GLY A 610 3.98 -0.01 -0.01
CA GLY A 610 3.26 -0.88 0.91
C GLY A 610 1.77 -0.93 0.59
N GLU A 611 1.06 -1.89 1.16
CA GLU A 611 -0.38 -2.10 0.86
C GLU A 611 -1.21 -0.84 1.15
N HIS A 612 -0.81 -0.06 2.15
CA HIS A 612 -1.40 1.24 2.49
C HIS A 612 -1.34 2.34 1.40
N THR A 613 -0.60 2.09 0.31
CA THR A 613 -0.44 3.02 -0.83
C THR A 613 -0.99 2.45 -2.14
N SER A 614 -1.80 1.39 -2.07
CA SER A 614 -2.45 0.73 -3.21
C SER A 614 -3.98 0.94 -3.16
N TYR A 615 -4.71 0.32 -4.08
CA TYR A 615 -6.16 0.47 -4.26
C TYR A 615 -7.01 -0.50 -3.44
N THR A 616 -6.42 -1.64 -3.10
CA THR A 616 -6.99 -2.63 -2.18
C THR A 616 -6.07 -2.76 -0.97
N HIS A 617 -6.62 -3.22 0.15
CA HIS A 617 -5.87 -3.34 1.39
C HIS A 617 -5.99 -4.75 1.98
N ALA A 618 -5.25 -5.05 3.04
CA ALA A 618 -5.21 -6.38 3.67
C ALA A 618 -4.63 -7.55 2.83
N TRP A 619 -4.31 -7.36 1.54
CA TRP A 619 -3.79 -8.41 0.65
C TRP A 619 -2.31 -8.24 0.28
N ILE A 620 -1.60 -9.37 0.09
CA ILE A 620 -0.19 -9.38 -0.33
C ILE A 620 -0.03 -8.75 -1.71
N PHE A 621 -0.98 -8.99 -2.63
CA PHE A 621 -0.98 -8.39 -3.97
C PHE A 621 -0.82 -6.86 -3.90
N SER A 622 -1.56 -6.18 -3.02
CA SER A 622 -1.54 -4.73 -2.90
C SER A 622 -0.16 -4.19 -2.46
N ALA A 623 0.59 -4.97 -1.66
CA ALA A 623 1.98 -4.64 -1.33
C ALA A 623 2.92 -4.82 -2.53
N LEU A 624 2.66 -5.81 -3.40
CA LEU A 624 3.45 -6.04 -4.61
C LEU A 624 3.16 -4.99 -5.69
N ASP A 625 1.89 -4.68 -5.95
CA ASP A 625 1.46 -3.61 -6.86
C ASP A 625 2.13 -2.27 -6.50
N SER A 626 2.06 -1.90 -5.23
CA SER A 626 2.71 -0.71 -4.71
C SER A 626 4.24 -0.72 -4.92
N ALA A 627 4.89 -1.87 -4.80
CA ALA A 627 6.32 -1.99 -5.08
C ALA A 627 6.65 -1.82 -6.57
N VAL A 628 5.80 -2.34 -7.47
CA VAL A 628 5.92 -2.12 -8.92
C VAL A 628 5.76 -0.64 -9.24
N ARG A 629 4.72 0.02 -8.69
CA ARG A 629 4.51 1.48 -8.82
C ARG A 629 5.71 2.27 -8.32
N GLY A 630 6.14 2.06 -7.07
CA GLY A 630 7.22 2.83 -6.46
C GLY A 630 8.59 2.59 -7.12
N THR A 631 8.85 1.38 -7.62
CA THR A 631 10.06 1.12 -8.40
C THR A 631 10.00 1.81 -9.75
N THR A 632 8.84 1.78 -10.42
CA THR A 632 8.61 2.52 -11.68
C THR A 632 8.83 4.02 -11.48
N GLN A 633 8.25 4.59 -10.41
CA GLN A 633 8.45 5.98 -10.00
C GLN A 633 9.94 6.32 -9.85
N LEU A 634 10.70 5.49 -9.13
CA LEU A 634 12.15 5.66 -8.95
C LEU A 634 12.91 5.61 -10.29
N LEU A 635 12.59 4.66 -11.16
CA LEU A 635 13.25 4.49 -12.45
C LEU A 635 13.01 5.71 -13.35
N LEU A 636 11.78 6.23 -13.39
CA LEU A 636 11.44 7.44 -14.15
C LEU A 636 12.14 8.70 -13.60
N ASP A 637 12.22 8.85 -12.28
CA ASP A 637 13.00 9.90 -11.62
C ASP A 637 14.49 9.87 -11.97
N LEU A 638 15.03 8.67 -12.20
CA LEU A 638 16.40 8.43 -12.66
C LEU A 638 16.56 8.61 -14.17
N GLY A 639 15.47 8.72 -14.93
CA GLY A 639 15.44 8.81 -16.39
C GLY A 639 15.56 7.47 -17.11
N LEU A 640 15.29 6.36 -16.41
CA LEU A 640 15.38 4.97 -16.88
C LEU A 640 14.01 4.49 -17.41
N VAL A 641 13.59 5.04 -18.54
CA VAL A 641 12.24 4.83 -19.09
C VAL A 641 12.05 3.41 -19.63
N ASP A 642 13.04 2.83 -20.32
CA ASP A 642 12.88 1.47 -20.86
C ASP A 642 12.90 0.43 -19.74
N GLU A 643 13.69 0.62 -18.68
CA GLU A 643 13.61 -0.21 -17.47
C GLU A 643 12.26 -0.10 -16.77
N ALA A 644 11.71 1.11 -16.67
CA ALA A 644 10.38 1.34 -16.10
C ALA A 644 9.30 0.59 -16.90
N LYS A 645 9.37 0.65 -18.23
CA LYS A 645 8.47 -0.08 -19.13
C LYS A 645 8.64 -1.59 -19.02
N ALA A 646 9.87 -2.09 -18.93
CA ALA A 646 10.14 -3.52 -18.76
C ALA A 646 9.54 -4.06 -17.44
N VAL A 647 9.67 -3.30 -16.35
CA VAL A 647 9.04 -3.63 -15.06
C VAL A 647 7.51 -3.66 -15.17
N VAL A 648 6.91 -2.64 -15.79
CA VAL A 648 5.45 -2.59 -16.00
C VAL A 648 4.96 -3.73 -16.89
N GLU A 649 5.64 -4.00 -18.01
CA GLU A 649 5.27 -5.07 -18.94
C GLU A 649 5.34 -6.45 -18.26
N GLU A 650 6.38 -6.70 -17.48
CA GLU A 650 6.56 -7.98 -16.80
C GLU A 650 5.53 -8.22 -15.70
N TRP A 651 5.23 -7.21 -14.89
CA TRP A 651 4.48 -7.39 -13.64
C TRP A 651 3.02 -6.94 -13.73
N MET A 652 2.68 -6.00 -14.62
CA MET A 652 1.31 -5.52 -14.83
C MET A 652 0.70 -6.10 -16.12
N GLY A 653 1.47 -6.11 -17.22
CA GLY A 653 0.95 -6.34 -18.56
C GLY A 653 0.56 -7.78 -18.92
N ARG A 654 0.93 -8.78 -18.11
CA ARG A 654 0.65 -10.20 -18.38
C ARG A 654 -0.78 -10.61 -18.03
N TRP A 655 -1.35 -10.04 -16.98
CA TRP A 655 -2.63 -10.46 -16.38
C TRP A 655 -3.71 -9.39 -16.53
N ILE A 656 -3.28 -8.13 -16.69
CA ILE A 656 -4.15 -6.97 -16.80
C ILE A 656 -3.89 -6.37 -18.16
N LYS A 657 -4.92 -6.32 -19.01
CA LYS A 657 -4.79 -5.75 -20.36
C LYS A 657 -4.44 -4.27 -20.25
N LEU A 658 -3.21 -3.93 -20.66
CA LEU A 658 -2.70 -2.58 -20.92
C LEU A 658 -3.47 -1.89 -22.06
#